data_AF-A0AAJ6XDA9-F1
#
_entry.id   AF-A0AAJ6XDA9-F1
#
_cell.length_a   1.000
_cell.length_b   1.000
_cell.length_c   1.000
_cell.angle_alpha   90.00
_cell.angle_beta   90.00
_cell.angle_gamma   90.00
#
_symmetry.space_group_name_H-M   'P 1'
#
loop_
_entity.id
_entity.type
_entity.pdbx_description
1 polymer ?
#
loop_
_entity_poly.entity_id
_entity_poly.type
_entity_poly.pdbx_seq_one_letter_code
_entity_poly.pdbx_strand_id
1 'polypeptide(L)'
;MEHIRTPFRGILNDVRGRAACYKQDWVAGILSGFGILAPTTYIFFASALPVIAFGEQLRRDTDGSLSTVETLASTALCGIIHSILGGQPLLILGVAEPTVLMYTYLYKFAKGREELGQKLFLAWAGWVCVWTALLLFLLAIFNACAIINRFTRVAGELFGMLIAVLFMQEAIKGMVSEFEIPKAEDPKLDKYQFQWLYTNGLLGIIFTFGLLYTALKSRRARAWWYGTGWFRSFIADYGVPLMVVVWTALSFSIPSKVPSGVPRKLFSPLPWESASLHHWTVIKDMGNVPPAYIFAAFVPAVMIAGLYFFDHSVASQMAQQKEFNLKNPSAYHYDILLLSFMTLLCGILGLPPSNGVLPQSPMHTKSLAVLKRQLIRRKMVESAKESIKQKASNSEIYGMMQDVFIEMDSSRITTVVRELEALKEAVMKGENPKDKFDPEKHIDAYLPVRVNEQRVSNFLQSLLVAASVSAVPAIKLIPTSVLWGYFAYMAIDSLPGNQFWERMLLLFVTPGRRYKVLEGVHASFVESVPFKYIAIFTIFQFVYFLFCYGVTWIPIAGILFPLPFFVLISIRQHILPKLFCPNHLRELDAAEYEEITGTQRLSLSLSFKEREAHVLGNEEGEVEMCDAEIFDELTTSRGELKVRTVSFSEEKNTQVYPEGAVQPE
;
A
#
# COMPACT_ATOMS: atom_id res chain seq x y z
N MET A 1 1.66 -30.38 -13.00
CA MET A 1 3.08 -30.79 -13.09
C MET A 1 3.77 -30.39 -14.40
N GLU A 2 3.12 -29.72 -15.36
CA GLU A 2 3.77 -29.25 -16.60
C GLU A 2 4.70 -28.05 -16.42
N HIS A 3 4.53 -27.25 -15.36
CA HIS A 3 5.33 -26.05 -15.11
C HIS A 3 6.82 -26.31 -14.80
N ILE A 4 7.18 -27.51 -14.33
CA ILE A 4 8.58 -27.87 -14.00
C ILE A 4 9.40 -28.21 -15.25
N ARG A 5 8.76 -28.55 -16.39
CA ARG A 5 9.45 -29.08 -17.58
C ARG A 5 10.15 -28.03 -18.47
N THR A 6 9.89 -26.73 -18.28
CA THR A 6 10.55 -25.67 -19.06
C THR A 6 11.02 -24.53 -18.15
N PRO A 7 12.22 -24.62 -17.54
CA PRO A 7 12.81 -23.51 -16.79
C PRO A 7 12.93 -22.28 -17.70
N PHE A 8 12.82 -21.07 -17.12
CA PHE A 8 12.89 -19.75 -17.81
C PHE A 8 11.72 -19.33 -18.70
N ARG A 9 10.78 -20.23 -19.04
CA ARG A 9 9.66 -19.88 -19.94
C ARG A 9 8.80 -18.73 -19.40
N GLY A 10 8.55 -18.67 -18.09
CA GLY A 10 7.80 -17.59 -17.45
C GLY A 10 8.49 -16.23 -17.58
N ILE A 11 9.78 -16.17 -17.26
CA ILE A 11 10.59 -14.96 -17.33
C ILE A 11 10.66 -14.44 -18.78
N LEU A 12 10.87 -15.33 -19.76
CA LEU A 12 10.98 -14.94 -21.17
C LEU A 12 9.68 -14.38 -21.72
N ASN A 13 8.53 -14.93 -21.29
CA ASN A 13 7.21 -14.41 -21.66
C ASN A 13 6.97 -13.02 -21.06
N ASP A 14 7.29 -12.84 -19.77
CA ASP A 14 7.13 -11.56 -19.06
C ASP A 14 7.99 -10.46 -19.72
N VAL A 15 9.26 -10.77 -20.01
CA VAL A 15 10.18 -9.85 -20.69
C VAL A 15 9.70 -9.51 -22.10
N ARG A 16 9.26 -10.49 -22.89
CA ARG A 16 8.77 -10.24 -24.26
C ARG A 16 7.50 -9.38 -24.25
N GLY A 17 6.59 -9.63 -23.29
CA GLY A 17 5.38 -8.83 -23.12
C GLY A 17 5.67 -7.37 -22.77
N ARG A 18 6.59 -7.12 -21.83
CA ARG A 18 6.93 -5.77 -21.38
C ARG A 18 7.88 -5.01 -22.31
N ALA A 19 8.73 -5.70 -23.06
CA ALA A 19 9.65 -5.07 -24.01
C ALA A 19 8.91 -4.24 -25.09
N ALA A 20 7.71 -4.68 -25.50
CA ALA A 20 6.88 -3.97 -26.47
C ALA A 20 6.33 -2.64 -25.90
N CYS A 21 6.00 -2.60 -24.60
CA CYS A 21 5.40 -1.44 -23.94
C CYS A 21 6.45 -0.46 -23.36
N TYR A 22 7.69 -0.90 -23.16
CA TYR A 22 8.73 -0.13 -22.45
C TYR A 22 8.94 1.29 -23.00
N LYS A 23 9.00 1.45 -24.33
CA LYS A 23 9.15 2.78 -24.96
C LYS A 23 7.94 3.67 -24.73
N GLN A 24 6.74 3.09 -24.70
CA GLN A 24 5.49 3.83 -24.49
C GLN A 24 5.39 4.34 -23.05
N ASP A 25 5.83 3.56 -22.06
CA ASP A 25 5.78 3.96 -20.63
C ASP A 25 6.59 5.24 -20.35
N TRP A 26 7.77 5.38 -20.97
CA TRP A 26 8.63 6.56 -20.83
C TRP A 26 8.09 7.77 -21.59
N VAL A 27 7.64 7.57 -22.83
CA VAL A 27 7.07 8.65 -23.66
C VAL A 27 5.76 9.17 -23.04
N ALA A 28 4.89 8.29 -22.56
CA ALA A 28 3.65 8.66 -21.89
C ALA A 28 3.90 9.42 -20.57
N GLY A 29 4.92 9.01 -19.81
CA GLY A 29 5.35 9.74 -18.62
C GLY A 29 5.82 11.17 -18.96
N ILE A 30 6.76 11.32 -19.90
CA ILE A 30 7.28 12.64 -20.25
C ILE A 30 6.18 13.56 -20.80
N LEU A 31 5.26 13.03 -21.62
CA LEU A 31 4.14 13.78 -22.18
C LEU A 31 3.10 14.23 -21.15
N SER A 32 2.99 13.56 -20.00
CA SER A 32 2.02 13.93 -18.97
C SER A 32 2.54 15.06 -18.05
N GLY A 33 3.82 15.45 -18.20
CA GLY A 33 4.39 16.69 -17.67
C GLY A 33 4.09 16.95 -16.18
N PHE A 34 3.46 18.09 -15.90
CA PHE A 34 3.18 18.57 -14.55
C PHE A 34 2.15 17.74 -13.77
N GLY A 35 1.28 16.99 -14.45
CA GLY A 35 0.28 16.13 -13.80
C GLY A 35 0.89 15.00 -12.97
N ILE A 36 2.16 14.65 -13.20
CA ILE A 36 2.88 13.58 -12.49
C ILE A 36 3.55 14.09 -11.22
N LEU A 37 3.78 15.40 -11.12
CA LEU A 37 4.55 15.98 -10.01
C LEU A 37 3.80 15.81 -8.67
N ALA A 38 2.48 15.98 -8.67
CA ALA A 38 1.66 15.79 -7.48
C ALA A 38 1.67 14.33 -6.97
N PRO A 39 1.35 13.30 -7.78
CA PRO A 39 1.53 11.89 -7.40
C PRO A 39 2.95 11.56 -6.92
N THR A 40 3.96 12.08 -7.61
CA THR A 40 5.36 11.81 -7.26
C THR A 40 5.73 12.40 -5.91
N THR A 41 5.31 13.63 -5.62
CA THR A 41 5.60 14.31 -4.35
C THR A 41 4.85 13.63 -3.20
N TYR A 42 3.59 13.25 -3.43
CA TYR A 42 2.79 12.49 -2.48
C TYR A 42 3.45 11.15 -2.12
N ILE A 43 3.83 10.35 -3.13
CA ILE A 43 4.46 9.04 -2.91
C ILE A 43 5.87 9.19 -2.33
N PHE A 44 6.62 10.24 -2.67
CA PHE A 44 7.89 10.54 -2.02
C PHE A 44 7.74 10.67 -0.51
N PHE A 45 6.81 11.48 -0.02
CA PHE A 45 6.60 11.62 1.42
C PHE A 45 6.02 10.36 2.06
N ALA A 46 5.10 9.67 1.38
CA ALA A 46 4.56 8.40 1.82
C ALA A 46 5.61 7.29 1.91
N SER A 47 6.72 7.40 1.16
CA SER A 47 7.83 6.44 1.14
C SER A 47 8.97 6.83 2.08
N ALA A 48 9.32 8.11 2.16
CA ALA A 48 10.45 8.58 2.95
C ALA A 48 10.18 8.48 4.46
N LEU A 49 8.98 8.81 4.93
CA LEU A 49 8.66 8.81 6.36
C LEU A 49 8.74 7.41 7.00
N PRO A 50 8.16 6.33 6.44
CA PRO A 50 8.34 4.98 6.97
C PRO A 50 9.80 4.55 6.96
N VAL A 51 10.54 4.85 5.88
CA VAL A 51 11.95 4.47 5.76
C VAL A 51 12.80 5.17 6.82
N ILE A 52 12.52 6.44 7.13
CA ILE A 52 13.18 7.17 8.22
C ILE A 52 12.87 6.52 9.56
N ALA A 53 11.60 6.20 9.81
CA ALA A 53 11.13 5.61 11.05
C ALA A 53 11.72 4.20 11.26
N PHE A 54 11.72 3.34 10.24
CA PHE A 54 12.34 2.02 10.25
C PHE A 54 13.85 2.07 10.41
N GLY A 55 14.50 3.06 9.79
CA GLY A 55 15.92 3.29 9.97
C GLY A 55 16.30 3.62 11.42
N GLU A 56 15.49 4.43 12.11
CA GLU A 56 15.68 4.71 13.54
C GLU A 56 15.40 3.47 14.41
N GLN A 57 14.35 2.71 14.09
CA GLN A 57 14.06 1.44 14.77
C GLN A 57 15.25 0.47 14.65
N LEU A 58 15.79 0.32 13.44
CA LEU A 58 16.93 -0.55 13.16
C LEU A 58 18.19 -0.06 13.90
N ARG A 59 18.42 1.25 14.00
CA ARG A 59 19.51 1.83 14.80
C ARG A 59 19.41 1.47 16.26
N ARG A 60 18.21 1.58 16.85
CA ARG A 60 17.97 1.24 18.25
C ARG A 60 18.14 -0.25 18.52
N ASP A 61 17.62 -1.09 17.65
CA ASP A 61 17.64 -2.54 17.83
C ASP A 61 19.01 -3.19 17.49
N THR A 62 19.86 -2.52 16.70
CA THR A 62 21.20 -3.01 16.31
C THR A 62 22.36 -2.30 17.01
N ASP A 63 22.09 -1.62 18.13
CA ASP A 63 23.06 -0.83 18.90
C ASP A 63 23.90 0.12 18.01
N GLY A 64 23.26 0.76 17.04
CA GLY A 64 23.89 1.71 16.11
C GLY A 64 24.65 1.11 14.93
N SER A 65 24.61 -0.21 14.73
CA SER A 65 25.33 -0.89 13.63
C SER A 65 24.72 -0.61 12.25
N LEU A 66 23.41 -0.37 12.18
CA LEU A 66 22.70 0.09 10.99
C LEU A 66 21.93 1.36 11.34
N SER A 67 21.86 2.32 10.42
CA SER A 67 21.24 3.62 10.65
C SER A 67 20.17 3.94 9.59
N THR A 68 19.57 5.11 9.75
CA THR A 68 18.60 5.65 8.79
C THR A 68 19.19 5.89 7.41
N VAL A 69 20.49 6.17 7.33
CA VAL A 69 21.16 6.48 6.07
C VAL A 69 21.24 5.25 5.17
N GLU A 70 21.62 4.09 5.70
CA GLU A 70 21.68 2.84 4.92
C GLU A 70 20.29 2.41 4.43
N THR A 71 19.26 2.63 5.26
CA THR A 71 17.87 2.29 4.92
C THR A 71 17.33 3.17 3.78
N LEU A 72 17.62 4.48 3.83
CA LEU A 72 17.29 5.42 2.75
C LEU A 72 18.09 5.14 1.47
N ALA A 73 19.40 4.87 1.60
CA ALA A 73 20.26 4.54 0.47
C ALA A 73 19.81 3.25 -0.23
N SER A 74 19.43 2.23 0.55
CA SER A 74 18.87 0.98 0.01
C SER A 74 17.59 1.21 -0.78
N THR A 75 16.66 1.97 -0.20
CA THR A 75 15.37 2.28 -0.85
C THR A 75 15.58 3.06 -2.13
N ALA A 76 16.44 4.08 -2.11
CA ALA A 76 16.78 4.88 -3.29
C ALA A 76 17.42 4.04 -4.40
N LEU A 77 18.43 3.23 -4.06
CA LEU A 77 19.15 2.41 -5.02
C LEU A 77 18.24 1.34 -5.64
N CYS A 78 17.48 0.61 -4.82
CA CYS A 78 16.56 -0.40 -5.30
C CYS A 78 15.43 0.21 -6.15
N GLY A 79 14.88 1.35 -5.74
CA GLY A 79 13.84 2.06 -6.48
C GLY A 79 14.30 2.59 -7.84
N ILE A 80 15.52 3.15 -7.92
CA ILE A 80 16.11 3.58 -9.21
C ILE A 80 16.29 2.38 -10.14
N ILE A 81 16.85 1.27 -9.65
CA ILE A 81 17.10 0.12 -10.51
C ILE A 81 15.77 -0.53 -10.95
N HIS A 82 14.78 -0.62 -10.06
CA HIS A 82 13.47 -1.19 -10.39
C HIS A 82 12.63 -0.29 -11.31
N SER A 83 12.70 1.04 -11.18
CA SER A 83 12.00 1.93 -12.12
C SER A 83 12.55 1.81 -13.54
N ILE A 84 13.87 1.61 -13.70
CA ILE A 84 14.53 1.43 -15.00
C ILE A 84 14.33 0.01 -15.55
N LEU A 85 14.60 -1.02 -14.74
CA LEU A 85 14.66 -2.41 -15.20
C LEU A 85 13.45 -3.25 -14.84
N GLY A 86 12.55 -2.80 -13.96
CA GLY A 86 11.40 -3.57 -13.46
C GLY A 86 10.35 -3.87 -14.51
N GLY A 87 9.70 -5.01 -14.38
CA GLY A 87 8.56 -5.42 -15.18
C GLY A 87 7.32 -4.60 -14.84
N GLN A 88 7.00 -4.44 -13.55
CA GLN A 88 5.89 -3.62 -13.09
C GLN A 88 6.33 -2.23 -12.58
N PRO A 89 6.14 -1.15 -13.36
CA PRO A 89 6.63 0.18 -12.99
C PRO A 89 5.84 0.85 -11.86
N LEU A 90 4.62 0.37 -11.57
CA LEU A 90 3.75 0.88 -10.50
C LEU A 90 4.17 0.41 -9.10
N LEU A 91 5.02 -0.60 -9.00
CA LEU A 91 5.46 -1.14 -7.72
C LEU A 91 6.47 -0.20 -7.05
N ILE A 92 6.21 0.17 -5.80
CA ILE A 92 7.15 0.96 -5.00
C ILE A 92 7.96 0.00 -4.12
N LEU A 93 9.28 0.10 -4.23
CA LEU A 93 10.21 -0.62 -3.38
C LEU A 93 10.58 0.25 -2.17
N GLY A 94 10.66 -0.39 -1.01
CA GLY A 94 11.12 0.22 0.23
C GLY A 94 11.58 -0.83 1.23
N VAL A 95 12.06 -0.39 2.39
CA VAL A 95 12.32 -1.30 3.50
C VAL A 95 11.02 -1.47 4.28
N ALA A 96 10.55 -2.71 4.40
CA ALA A 96 9.36 -3.06 5.17
C ALA A 96 9.73 -3.49 6.60
N GLU A 97 8.76 -3.42 7.52
CA GLU A 97 8.92 -3.88 8.91
C GLU A 97 9.44 -5.31 9.03
N PRO A 98 8.93 -6.28 8.24
CA PRO A 98 9.44 -7.65 8.28
C PRO A 98 10.96 -7.74 8.09
N THR A 99 11.52 -6.93 7.20
CA THR A 99 12.97 -6.85 6.99
C THR A 99 13.68 -6.34 8.24
N VAL A 100 13.16 -5.29 8.87
CA VAL A 100 13.73 -4.73 10.11
C VAL A 100 13.72 -5.76 11.23
N LEU A 101 12.60 -6.47 11.44
CA LEU A 101 12.49 -7.52 12.44
C LEU A 101 13.48 -8.66 12.21
N MET A 102 13.61 -9.12 10.96
CA MET A 102 14.58 -10.17 10.61
C MET A 102 16.02 -9.72 10.89
N TYR A 103 16.37 -8.48 10.53
CA TYR A 103 17.69 -7.91 10.83
C TYR A 103 17.94 -7.79 12.34
N THR A 104 16.95 -7.39 13.12
CA THR A 104 17.02 -7.38 14.59
C THR A 104 17.26 -8.78 15.16
N TYR A 105 16.61 -9.81 14.62
CA TYR A 105 16.85 -11.21 15.04
C TYR A 105 18.25 -11.69 14.66
N LEU A 106 18.69 -11.41 13.43
CA LEU A 106 20.05 -11.72 12.98
C LEU A 106 21.09 -11.03 13.89
N TYR A 107 20.86 -9.78 14.26
CA TYR A 107 21.75 -9.04 15.14
C TYR A 107 21.82 -9.66 16.55
N LYS A 108 20.67 -9.97 17.16
CA LYS A 108 20.62 -10.65 18.47
C LYS A 108 21.29 -12.03 18.42
N PHE A 109 21.12 -12.77 17.33
CA PHE A 109 21.78 -14.05 17.13
C PHE A 109 23.30 -13.90 17.03
N ALA A 110 23.79 -12.95 16.23
CA ALA A 110 25.21 -12.67 16.09
C ALA A 110 25.86 -12.20 17.40
N LYS A 111 25.18 -11.32 18.14
CA LYS A 111 25.64 -10.81 19.45
C LYS A 111 25.72 -11.90 20.52
N GLY A 112 24.84 -12.92 20.46
CA GLY A 112 24.84 -14.05 21.38
C GLY A 112 25.96 -15.08 21.12
N ARG A 113 26.79 -14.89 20.09
CA ARG A 113 27.87 -15.81 19.71
C ARG A 113 29.21 -15.07 19.76
N GLU A 114 30.15 -15.59 20.56
CA GLU A 114 31.48 -14.99 20.74
C GLU A 114 32.31 -14.94 19.44
N GLU A 115 32.08 -15.88 18.51
CA GLU A 115 32.82 -16.00 17.25
C GLU A 115 32.38 -15.01 16.15
N LEU A 116 31.13 -14.51 16.18
CA LEU A 116 30.63 -13.52 15.22
C LEU A 116 30.80 -12.08 15.76
N GLY A 117 30.46 -11.88 17.04
CA GLY A 117 30.50 -10.57 17.67
C GLY A 117 29.68 -9.49 16.93
N GLN A 118 29.78 -8.23 17.41
CA GLN A 118 29.09 -7.10 16.80
C GLN A 118 29.72 -6.65 15.47
N LYS A 119 31.03 -6.90 15.28
CA LYS A 119 31.78 -6.40 14.12
C LYS A 119 31.56 -7.20 12.84
N LEU A 120 31.33 -8.52 12.92
CA LEU A 120 31.11 -9.37 11.73
C LEU A 120 29.62 -9.57 11.39
N PHE A 121 28.70 -8.94 12.13
CA PHE A 121 27.26 -9.02 11.87
C PHE A 121 26.91 -8.61 10.43
N LEU A 122 27.46 -7.50 9.94
CA LEU A 122 27.18 -7.00 8.58
C LEU A 122 27.68 -7.97 7.51
N ALA A 123 28.87 -8.57 7.71
CA ALA A 123 29.43 -9.57 6.82
C ALA A 123 28.59 -10.85 6.78
N TRP A 124 28.10 -11.30 7.95
CA TRP A 124 27.20 -12.44 8.03
C TRP A 124 25.84 -12.15 7.37
N ALA A 125 25.26 -10.97 7.57
CA ALA A 125 24.06 -10.54 6.88
C ALA A 125 24.25 -10.51 5.35
N GLY A 126 25.45 -10.13 4.87
CA GLY A 126 25.83 -10.24 3.46
C GLY A 126 25.73 -11.68 2.94
N TRP A 127 26.25 -12.67 3.66
CA TRP A 127 26.11 -14.09 3.30
C TRP A 127 24.67 -14.58 3.31
N VAL A 128 23.86 -14.14 4.28
CA VAL A 128 22.41 -14.42 4.30
C VAL A 128 21.75 -13.87 3.03
N CYS A 129 22.10 -12.65 2.61
CA CYS A 129 21.61 -12.05 1.36
C CYS A 129 22.07 -12.82 0.11
N VAL A 130 23.30 -13.33 0.06
CA VAL A 130 23.80 -14.16 -1.06
C VAL A 130 22.95 -15.43 -1.21
N TRP A 131 22.71 -16.15 -0.11
CA TRP A 131 21.85 -17.33 -0.13
C TRP A 131 20.40 -16.99 -0.47
N THR A 132 19.89 -15.87 0.05
CA THR A 132 18.54 -15.37 -0.24
C THR A 132 18.37 -15.08 -1.73
N ALA A 133 19.35 -14.39 -2.33
CA ALA A 133 19.37 -14.10 -3.76
C ALA A 133 19.39 -15.37 -4.60
N LEU A 134 20.21 -16.36 -4.22
CA LEU A 134 20.27 -17.66 -4.89
C LEU A 134 18.92 -18.38 -4.82
N LEU A 135 18.24 -18.38 -3.67
CA LEU A 135 16.93 -19.01 -3.51
C LEU A 135 15.84 -18.28 -4.31
N LEU A 136 15.81 -16.95 -4.28
CA LEU A 136 14.87 -16.15 -5.07
C LEU A 136 15.08 -16.37 -6.58
N PHE A 137 16.34 -16.48 -7.02
CA PHE A 137 16.69 -16.80 -8.39
C PHE A 137 16.18 -18.19 -8.80
N LEU A 138 16.35 -19.21 -7.94
CA LEU A 138 15.78 -20.54 -8.17
C LEU A 138 14.25 -20.51 -8.23
N LEU A 139 13.59 -19.80 -7.31
CA LEU A 139 12.13 -19.67 -7.29
C LEU A 139 11.59 -18.99 -8.57
N ALA A 140 12.31 -17.99 -9.10
CA ALA A 140 11.96 -17.35 -10.38
C ALA A 140 12.06 -18.34 -11.56
N ILE A 141 13.10 -19.18 -11.59
CA ILE A 141 13.30 -20.19 -12.66
C ILE A 141 12.23 -21.28 -12.64
N PHE A 142 11.89 -21.78 -11.44
CA PHE A 142 10.93 -22.87 -11.27
C PHE A 142 9.46 -22.45 -11.36
N ASN A 143 9.18 -21.20 -11.76
CA ASN A 143 7.82 -20.69 -11.91
C ASN A 143 7.02 -20.83 -10.60
N ALA A 144 7.64 -20.48 -9.47
CA ALA A 144 6.98 -20.45 -8.17
C ALA A 144 5.84 -19.42 -8.11
N CYS A 145 5.81 -18.46 -9.05
CA CYS A 145 4.76 -17.44 -9.17
C CYS A 145 3.36 -18.02 -9.36
N ALA A 146 3.20 -19.28 -9.80
CA ALA A 146 1.89 -19.94 -9.80
C ALA A 146 1.28 -20.08 -8.39
N ILE A 147 2.11 -20.07 -7.33
CA ILE A 147 1.68 -20.09 -5.92
C ILE A 147 0.97 -18.78 -5.55
N ILE A 148 1.30 -17.67 -6.21
CA ILE A 148 0.72 -16.34 -5.95
C ILE A 148 -0.79 -16.33 -6.20
N ASN A 149 -1.27 -17.04 -7.24
CA ASN A 149 -2.70 -17.18 -7.51
C ASN A 149 -3.44 -18.04 -6.47
N ARG A 150 -2.71 -18.81 -5.65
CA ARG A 150 -3.27 -19.57 -4.54
C ARG A 150 -3.32 -18.75 -3.25
N PHE A 151 -2.64 -17.61 -3.22
CA PHE A 151 -2.74 -16.68 -2.10
C PHE A 151 -4.12 -16.04 -2.10
N THR A 152 -4.87 -16.29 -1.03
CA THR A 152 -6.25 -15.79 -0.92
C THR A 152 -6.32 -14.56 -0.03
N ARG A 153 -7.41 -13.80 -0.19
CA ARG A 153 -7.64 -12.55 0.55
C ARG A 153 -7.56 -12.76 2.05
N VAL A 154 -8.06 -13.90 2.56
CA VAL A 154 -7.97 -14.31 3.97
C VAL A 154 -6.56 -14.23 4.53
N ALA A 155 -5.56 -14.72 3.79
CA ALA A 155 -4.19 -14.72 4.26
C ALA A 155 -3.58 -13.30 4.21
N GLY A 156 -3.95 -12.49 3.20
CA GLY A 156 -3.54 -11.09 3.10
C GLY A 156 -4.13 -10.21 4.21
N GLU A 157 -5.39 -10.42 4.58
CA GLU A 157 -6.07 -9.70 5.65
C GLU A 157 -5.48 -9.98 7.03
N LEU A 158 -5.18 -11.26 7.31
CA LEU A 158 -4.51 -11.69 8.54
C LEU A 158 -3.09 -11.15 8.62
N PHE A 159 -2.37 -11.13 7.49
CA PHE A 159 -1.03 -10.56 7.42
C PHE A 159 -1.04 -9.05 7.65
N GLY A 160 -1.91 -8.31 6.95
CA GLY A 160 -2.05 -6.88 7.14
C GLY A 160 -2.44 -6.49 8.57
N MET A 161 -3.32 -7.28 9.20
CA MET A 161 -3.66 -7.08 10.62
C MET A 161 -2.48 -7.34 11.54
N LEU A 162 -1.63 -8.34 11.24
CA LEU A 162 -0.45 -8.64 12.04
C LEU A 162 0.55 -7.48 12.01
N ILE A 163 0.84 -6.96 10.81
CA ILE A 163 1.70 -5.78 10.64
C ILE A 163 1.12 -4.56 11.38
N ALA A 164 -0.20 -4.33 11.31
CA ALA A 164 -0.82 -3.22 12.05
C ALA A 164 -0.64 -3.33 13.57
N VAL A 165 -0.76 -4.54 14.14
CA VAL A 165 -0.53 -4.76 15.58
C VAL A 165 0.95 -4.61 15.94
N LEU A 166 1.86 -5.11 15.10
CA LEU A 166 3.30 -4.98 15.32
C LEU A 166 3.75 -3.50 15.27
N PHE A 167 3.26 -2.71 14.32
CA PHE A 167 3.48 -1.25 14.31
C PHE A 167 2.97 -0.55 15.56
N MET A 168 1.78 -0.91 16.04
CA MET A 168 1.25 -0.31 17.27
C MET A 168 2.09 -0.69 18.48
N GLN A 169 2.58 -1.94 18.53
CA GLN A 169 3.48 -2.41 19.57
C GLN A 169 4.82 -1.68 19.55
N GLU A 170 5.43 -1.50 18.37
CA GLU A 170 6.69 -0.76 18.24
C GLU A 170 6.52 0.74 18.53
N ALA A 171 5.36 1.33 18.19
CA ALA A 171 5.04 2.70 18.62
C ALA A 171 5.00 2.84 20.14
N ILE A 172 4.36 1.88 20.83
CA ILE A 172 4.28 1.86 22.31
C ILE A 172 5.68 1.62 22.91
N LYS A 173 6.42 0.64 22.41
CA LYS A 173 7.79 0.33 22.87
C LYS A 173 8.74 1.51 22.66
N GLY A 174 8.65 2.16 21.51
CA GLY A 174 9.41 3.37 21.20
C GLY A 174 9.07 4.52 22.14
N MET A 175 7.79 4.76 22.44
CA MET A 175 7.36 5.77 23.40
C MET A 175 7.82 5.46 24.83
N VAL A 176 7.73 4.21 25.28
CA VAL A 176 8.24 3.79 26.62
C VAL A 176 9.75 4.01 26.71
N SER A 177 10.49 3.75 25.62
CA SER A 177 11.94 3.97 25.59
C SER A 177 12.37 5.44 25.68
N GLU A 178 11.45 6.40 25.49
CA GLU A 178 11.73 7.82 25.73
C GLU A 178 11.75 8.18 27.23
N PHE A 179 11.15 7.34 28.08
CA PHE A 179 11.23 7.42 29.54
C PHE A 179 12.44 6.67 30.12
N GLU A 180 13.16 5.91 29.30
CA GLU A 180 14.32 5.12 29.70
C GLU A 180 15.64 5.73 29.19
N ILE A 181 16.73 5.42 29.91
CA ILE A 181 18.08 5.81 29.50
C ILE A 181 18.49 4.89 28.33
N PRO A 182 18.98 5.44 27.19
CA PRO A 182 19.45 4.63 26.08
C PRO A 182 20.61 3.73 26.54
N LYS A 183 20.54 2.45 26.19
CA LYS A 183 21.54 1.44 26.59
C LYS A 183 22.96 1.72 26.05
N ALA A 184 23.08 2.61 25.06
CA ALA A 184 24.33 2.95 24.38
C ALA A 184 24.98 4.27 24.86
N GLU A 185 24.33 5.04 25.75
CA GLU A 185 24.83 6.35 26.18
C GLU A 185 25.24 6.36 27.65
N ASP A 186 26.27 7.17 27.97
CA ASP A 186 26.81 7.25 29.32
C ASP A 186 25.75 7.72 30.33
N PRO A 187 25.47 6.94 31.39
CA PRO A 187 24.45 7.27 32.38
C PRO A 187 24.78 8.51 33.24
N LYS A 188 25.97 9.11 33.02
CA LYS A 188 26.51 10.26 33.78
C LYS A 188 26.23 11.63 33.14
N LEU A 189 25.62 11.69 31.95
CA LEU A 189 25.28 12.97 31.33
C LEU A 189 24.13 13.66 32.08
N ASP A 190 24.22 14.98 32.30
CA ASP A 190 23.17 15.79 32.96
C ASP A 190 21.79 15.68 32.28
N LYS A 191 21.77 15.30 31.01
CA LYS A 191 20.57 15.02 30.21
C LYS A 191 19.78 13.80 30.73
N TYR A 192 20.41 12.90 31.47
CA TYR A 192 19.81 11.66 32.01
C TYR A 192 19.43 11.73 33.48
N GLN A 193 19.50 12.92 34.10
CA GLN A 193 18.91 13.10 35.42
C GLN A 193 17.39 12.86 35.37
N PHE A 194 16.83 12.30 36.43
CA PHE A 194 15.42 11.90 36.52
C PHE A 194 14.44 13.00 36.07
N GLN A 195 14.73 14.26 36.41
CA GLN A 195 13.90 15.41 36.04
C GLN A 195 13.83 15.62 34.52
N TRP A 196 14.96 15.50 33.82
CA TRP A 196 15.05 15.71 32.37
C TRP A 196 14.54 14.50 31.58
N LEU A 197 14.76 13.30 32.10
CA LEU A 197 14.22 12.06 31.52
C LEU A 197 12.69 12.02 31.59
N TYR A 198 12.12 12.37 32.73
CA TYR A 198 10.66 12.48 32.89
C TYR A 198 10.08 13.59 32.00
N THR A 199 10.76 14.74 31.90
CA THR A 199 10.36 15.84 31.01
C THR A 199 10.41 15.41 29.54
N ASN A 200 11.44 14.68 29.11
CA ASN A 200 11.55 14.13 27.76
C ASN A 200 10.42 13.15 27.45
N GLY A 201 10.12 12.24 28.37
CA GLY A 201 9.02 11.29 28.22
C GLY A 201 7.65 11.99 28.11
N LEU A 202 7.38 12.99 28.96
CA LEU A 202 6.12 13.75 28.90
C LEU A 202 5.97 14.53 27.59
N LEU A 203 7.03 15.24 27.15
CA LEU A 203 7.05 15.90 25.84
C LEU A 203 6.91 14.87 24.71
N GLY A 204 7.51 13.69 24.87
CA GLY A 204 7.38 12.57 23.96
C GLY A 204 5.93 12.11 23.78
N ILE A 205 5.17 11.97 24.87
CA ILE A 205 3.74 11.66 24.84
C ILE A 205 2.97 12.77 24.10
N ILE A 206 3.22 14.04 24.43
CA ILE A 206 2.54 15.18 23.79
C ILE A 206 2.80 15.18 22.28
N PHE A 207 4.04 14.97 21.83
CA PHE A 207 4.37 14.93 20.41
C PHE A 207 3.83 13.69 19.70
N THR A 208 3.84 12.53 20.35
CA THR A 208 3.30 11.28 19.79
C THR A 208 1.79 11.39 19.57
N PHE A 209 1.02 11.72 20.61
CA PHE A 209 -0.43 11.86 20.51
C PHE A 209 -0.83 13.10 19.71
N GLY A 210 -0.05 14.18 19.80
CA GLY A 210 -0.23 15.38 19.02
C GLY A 210 -0.17 15.10 17.52
N LEU A 211 0.90 14.46 17.04
CA LEU A 211 1.02 14.06 15.65
C LEU A 211 -0.10 13.09 15.26
N LEU A 212 -0.38 12.07 16.07
CA LEU A 212 -1.41 11.08 15.79
C LEU A 212 -2.77 11.75 15.57
N TYR A 213 -3.18 12.63 16.48
CA TYR A 213 -4.44 13.33 16.39
C TYR A 213 -4.51 14.25 15.18
N THR A 214 -3.48 15.07 14.94
CA THR A 214 -3.50 16.01 13.82
C THR A 214 -3.38 15.32 12.46
N ALA A 215 -2.63 14.22 12.36
CA ALA A 215 -2.53 13.41 11.14
C ALA A 215 -3.87 12.73 10.80
N LEU A 216 -4.55 12.12 11.78
CA LEU A 216 -5.90 11.55 11.57
C LEU A 216 -6.93 12.61 11.18
N LYS A 217 -6.82 13.82 11.76
CA LYS A 217 -7.67 14.95 11.41
C LYS A 217 -7.40 15.47 10.01
N SER A 218 -6.14 15.55 9.59
CA SER A 218 -5.74 15.91 8.23
C SER A 218 -6.28 14.92 7.20
N ARG A 219 -6.24 13.61 7.48
CA ARG A 219 -6.81 12.60 6.55
C ARG A 219 -8.32 12.80 6.35
N ARG A 220 -9.02 13.26 7.39
CA ARG A 220 -10.45 13.64 7.35
C ARG A 220 -10.68 15.07 6.86
N ALA A 221 -9.64 15.79 6.43
CA ALA A 221 -9.80 17.14 5.92
C ALA A 221 -10.75 17.16 4.73
N ARG A 222 -10.73 16.14 3.84
CA ARG A 222 -11.69 15.99 2.73
C ARG A 222 -13.16 15.84 3.13
N ALA A 223 -13.49 15.82 4.42
CA ALA A 223 -14.87 15.81 4.90
C ALA A 223 -15.17 17.03 5.76
N TRP A 224 -14.23 17.98 5.91
CA TRP A 224 -14.46 19.20 6.67
C TRP A 224 -15.44 20.10 5.93
N TRP A 225 -16.38 20.65 6.68
CA TRP A 225 -17.35 21.64 6.19
C TRP A 225 -16.72 23.03 6.02
N TYR A 226 -15.54 23.25 6.60
CA TYR A 226 -14.84 24.52 6.57
C TYR A 226 -13.61 24.42 5.66
N GLY A 227 -13.38 25.45 4.85
CA GLY A 227 -12.22 25.56 3.95
C GLY A 227 -12.60 25.47 2.47
N THR A 228 -11.78 26.07 1.62
CA THR A 228 -11.90 25.95 0.16
C THR A 228 -11.48 24.55 -0.29
N GLY A 229 -12.04 24.00 -1.38
CA GLY A 229 -11.74 22.64 -1.80
C GLY A 229 -10.27 22.42 -2.18
N TRP A 230 -9.64 23.42 -2.80
CA TRP A 230 -8.21 23.38 -3.09
C TRP A 230 -7.35 23.19 -1.84
N PHE A 231 -7.58 24.00 -0.80
CA PHE A 231 -6.83 23.92 0.46
C PHE A 231 -7.11 22.60 1.20
N ARG A 232 -8.35 22.12 1.11
CA ARG A 232 -8.80 20.88 1.73
C ARG A 232 -8.15 19.64 1.12
N SER A 233 -8.09 19.56 -0.21
CA SER A 233 -7.36 18.49 -0.90
C SER A 233 -5.87 18.55 -0.58
N PHE A 234 -5.27 19.74 -0.60
CA PHE A 234 -3.85 19.90 -0.26
C PHE A 234 -3.53 19.39 1.16
N ILE A 235 -4.34 19.72 2.17
CA ILE A 235 -4.18 19.22 3.55
C ILE A 235 -4.44 17.71 3.64
N ALA A 236 -5.36 17.17 2.85
CA ALA A 236 -5.63 15.75 2.87
C ALA A 236 -4.50 14.92 2.24
N ASP A 237 -3.93 15.40 1.15
CA ASP A 237 -2.89 14.70 0.39
C ASP A 237 -1.54 14.83 1.09
N TYR A 238 -1.16 16.04 1.53
CA TYR A 238 0.14 16.32 2.14
C TYR A 238 0.11 16.43 3.66
N GLY A 239 -1.02 16.14 4.32
CA GLY A 239 -1.11 16.53 5.71
C GLY A 239 -0.32 15.66 6.68
N VAL A 240 -0.02 14.40 6.38
CA VAL A 240 0.91 13.61 7.21
C VAL A 240 2.32 14.22 7.22
N PRO A 241 2.99 14.47 6.07
CA PRO A 241 4.29 15.15 6.07
C PRO A 241 4.22 16.59 6.60
N LEU A 242 3.14 17.33 6.31
CA LEU A 242 2.94 18.68 6.87
C LEU A 242 2.89 18.64 8.41
N MET A 243 2.17 17.68 9.00
CA MET A 243 2.10 17.55 10.45
C MET A 243 3.44 17.15 11.06
N VAL A 244 4.24 16.30 10.39
CA VAL A 244 5.62 16.01 10.83
C VAL A 244 6.45 17.30 10.88
N VAL A 245 6.37 18.15 9.86
CA VAL A 245 7.08 19.44 9.84
C VAL A 245 6.57 20.38 10.93
N VAL A 246 5.26 20.51 11.12
CA VAL A 246 4.65 21.39 12.14
C VAL A 246 5.06 20.95 13.56
N TRP A 247 4.98 19.66 13.87
CA TRP A 247 5.37 19.15 15.19
C TRP A 247 6.89 19.20 15.40
N THR A 248 7.68 19.03 14.35
CA THR A 248 9.13 19.27 14.38
C THR A 248 9.45 20.74 14.64
N ALA A 249 8.74 21.67 13.99
CA ALA A 249 8.89 23.10 14.22
C ALA A 249 8.52 23.49 15.66
N LEU A 250 7.41 22.95 16.18
CA LEU A 250 6.96 23.17 17.56
C LEU A 250 7.97 22.65 18.59
N SER A 251 8.69 21.57 18.27
CA SER A 251 9.78 21.08 19.10
C SER A 251 10.92 22.08 19.28
N PHE A 252 11.10 23.05 18.37
CA PHE A 252 12.10 24.12 18.54
C PHE A 252 11.60 25.27 19.39
N SER A 253 10.28 25.41 19.58
CA SER A 253 9.68 26.46 20.40
C SER A 253 9.69 26.15 21.90
N ILE A 254 10.25 24.99 22.31
CA ILE A 254 10.38 24.61 23.73
C ILE A 254 11.32 25.60 24.45
N PRO A 255 10.98 26.06 25.66
CA PRO A 255 11.75 27.09 26.38
C PRO A 255 13.22 26.73 26.57
N SER A 256 14.10 27.74 26.47
CA SER A 256 15.56 27.68 26.62
C SER A 256 16.06 27.20 28.00
N LYS A 257 15.16 26.92 28.94
CA LYS A 257 15.47 26.30 30.24
C LYS A 257 15.73 24.78 30.14
N VAL A 258 15.44 24.17 28.99
CA VAL A 258 15.61 22.74 28.75
C VAL A 258 17.01 22.47 28.13
N PRO A 259 17.80 21.50 28.62
CA PRO A 259 19.13 21.19 28.08
C PRO A 259 19.04 20.74 26.61
N SER A 260 20.12 20.95 25.86
CA SER A 260 20.25 20.78 24.39
C SER A 260 20.10 19.36 23.84
N GLY A 261 19.39 18.46 24.53
CA GLY A 261 19.05 17.11 24.10
C GLY A 261 17.62 16.69 24.38
N VAL A 262 16.76 17.58 24.88
CA VAL A 262 15.34 17.31 25.12
C VAL A 262 14.51 18.23 24.21
N PRO A 263 13.67 17.70 23.31
CA PRO A 263 13.34 16.29 23.10
C PRO A 263 14.42 15.53 22.32
N ARG A 264 14.50 14.22 22.52
CA ARG A 264 15.46 13.36 21.83
C ARG A 264 15.25 13.42 20.31
N LYS A 265 16.25 13.95 19.60
CA LYS A 265 16.26 14.09 18.14
C LYS A 265 16.86 12.86 17.47
N LEU A 266 16.53 12.67 16.20
CA LEU A 266 17.13 11.62 15.39
C LEU A 266 18.66 11.81 15.33
N PHE A 267 19.41 10.78 15.72
CA PHE A 267 20.85 10.74 15.56
C PHE A 267 21.21 9.81 14.41
N SER A 268 21.65 10.37 13.29
CA SER A 268 22.30 9.64 12.22
C SER A 268 23.74 10.13 12.06
N PRO A 269 24.74 9.25 11.85
CA PRO A 269 26.03 9.70 11.37
C PRO A 269 25.86 10.33 9.98
N LEU A 270 26.70 11.31 9.64
CA LEU A 270 26.69 11.83 8.26
C LEU A 270 27.16 10.72 7.30
N PRO A 271 26.64 10.64 6.07
CA PRO A 271 27.08 9.65 5.07
C PRO A 271 28.61 9.67 4.84
N TRP A 272 29.21 10.85 5.02
CA TRP A 272 30.62 11.18 4.78
C TRP A 272 31.53 11.04 6.01
N GLU A 273 31.00 10.65 7.17
CA GLU A 273 31.81 10.40 8.37
C GLU A 273 32.52 9.04 8.30
N SER A 274 33.71 8.94 8.90
CA SER A 274 34.55 7.73 8.90
C SER A 274 33.88 6.51 9.52
N ALA A 275 32.90 6.71 10.41
CA ALA A 275 32.08 5.65 10.99
C ALA A 275 31.11 5.00 9.98
N SER A 276 30.66 5.74 8.96
CA SER A 276 29.76 5.25 7.90
C SER A 276 30.52 4.53 6.78
N LEU A 277 31.76 4.94 6.49
CA LEU A 277 32.58 4.36 5.42
C LEU A 277 32.89 2.86 5.63
N HIS A 278 32.93 2.39 6.88
CA HIS A 278 33.14 0.96 7.19
C HIS A 278 31.97 0.09 6.70
N HIS A 279 30.74 0.62 6.64
CA HIS A 279 29.55 -0.10 6.19
C HIS A 279 29.53 -0.36 4.67
N TRP A 280 30.22 0.44 3.86
CA TRP A 280 30.26 0.29 2.40
C TRP A 280 31.33 -0.71 1.93
N THR A 281 32.19 -1.19 2.83
CA THR A 281 33.30 -2.12 2.52
C THR A 281 33.06 -3.55 3.02
N VAL A 282 31.81 -3.92 3.29
CA VAL A 282 31.42 -5.24 3.85
C VAL A 282 31.98 -6.42 3.02
N ILE A 283 32.12 -6.25 1.70
CA ILE A 283 32.70 -7.26 0.81
C ILE A 283 34.10 -7.75 1.25
N LYS A 284 34.88 -6.88 1.91
CA LYS A 284 36.22 -7.21 2.39
C LYS A 284 36.19 -8.08 3.65
N ASP A 285 35.17 -7.91 4.48
CA ASP A 285 35.01 -8.62 5.75
C ASP A 285 34.22 -9.93 5.61
N MET A 286 33.54 -10.15 4.47
CA MET A 286 32.85 -11.41 4.16
C MET A 286 33.79 -12.63 4.20
N GLY A 287 35.06 -12.46 3.81
CA GLY A 287 36.05 -13.53 3.84
C GLY A 287 36.51 -13.94 5.25
N ASN A 288 36.25 -13.11 6.26
CA ASN A 288 36.66 -13.35 7.65
C ASN A 288 35.62 -14.15 8.46
N VAL A 289 34.45 -14.45 7.88
CA VAL A 289 33.39 -15.19 8.56
C VAL A 289 33.71 -16.70 8.57
N PRO A 290 33.61 -17.39 9.72
CA PRO A 290 33.90 -18.81 9.78
C PRO A 290 32.97 -19.61 8.85
N PRO A 291 33.48 -20.62 8.11
CA PRO A 291 32.68 -21.37 7.13
C PRO A 291 31.40 -22.00 7.71
N ALA A 292 31.44 -22.41 8.98
CA ALA A 292 30.26 -22.96 9.67
C ALA A 292 29.08 -21.98 9.69
N TYR A 293 29.33 -20.69 9.91
CA TYR A 293 28.27 -19.66 9.91
C TYR A 293 27.82 -19.27 8.51
N ILE A 294 28.69 -19.44 7.51
CA ILE A 294 28.31 -19.27 6.09
C ILE A 294 27.28 -20.32 5.70
N PHE A 295 27.45 -21.58 6.10
CA PHE A 295 26.43 -22.62 5.88
C PHE A 295 25.20 -22.44 6.79
N ALA A 296 25.39 -22.02 8.05
CA ALA A 296 24.28 -21.75 8.95
C ALA A 296 23.39 -20.58 8.47
N ALA A 297 23.95 -19.62 7.71
CA ALA A 297 23.23 -18.52 7.07
C ALA A 297 22.14 -18.99 6.08
N PHE A 298 22.19 -20.24 5.63
CA PHE A 298 21.16 -20.81 4.75
C PHE A 298 19.77 -20.84 5.41
N VAL A 299 19.69 -21.13 6.71
CA VAL A 299 18.41 -21.20 7.43
C VAL A 299 17.67 -19.85 7.43
N PRO A 300 18.26 -18.74 7.92
CA PRO A 300 17.62 -17.43 7.82
C PRO A 300 17.41 -16.99 6.37
N ALA A 301 18.26 -17.41 5.42
CA ALA A 301 18.09 -17.06 4.02
C ALA A 301 16.83 -17.68 3.38
N VAL A 302 16.51 -18.96 3.69
CA VAL A 302 15.26 -19.59 3.26
C VAL A 302 14.05 -18.82 3.78
N MET A 303 14.15 -18.32 5.00
CA MET A 303 13.09 -17.56 5.67
C MET A 303 12.85 -16.22 4.97
N ILE A 304 13.92 -15.45 4.77
CA ILE A 304 13.88 -14.14 4.11
C ILE A 304 13.45 -14.31 2.65
N ALA A 305 13.91 -15.35 1.95
CA ALA A 305 13.47 -15.63 0.57
C ALA A 305 11.97 -15.89 0.49
N GLY A 306 11.42 -16.69 1.42
CA GLY A 306 9.97 -16.93 1.50
C GLY A 306 9.17 -15.66 1.80
N LEU A 307 9.65 -14.85 2.73
CA LEU A 307 9.05 -13.56 3.08
C LEU A 307 9.10 -12.56 1.92
N TYR A 308 10.23 -12.45 1.23
CA TYR A 308 10.40 -11.51 0.13
C TYR A 308 9.60 -11.92 -1.09
N PHE A 309 9.56 -13.22 -1.37
CA PHE A 309 8.65 -13.78 -2.36
C PHE A 309 7.21 -13.43 -2.01
N PHE A 310 6.82 -13.55 -0.73
CA PHE A 310 5.48 -13.25 -0.27
C PHE A 310 5.13 -11.76 -0.42
N ASP A 311 5.85 -10.87 0.27
CA ASP A 311 5.56 -9.43 0.31
C ASP A 311 5.58 -8.82 -1.11
N HIS A 312 6.60 -9.16 -1.91
CA HIS A 312 6.74 -8.62 -3.25
C HIS A 312 5.63 -9.11 -4.19
N SER A 313 5.17 -10.35 -4.02
CA SER A 313 4.09 -10.90 -4.83
C SER A 313 2.74 -10.28 -4.48
N VAL A 314 2.44 -10.13 -3.18
CA VAL A 314 1.20 -9.51 -2.72
C VAL A 314 1.18 -8.02 -3.08
N ALA A 315 2.30 -7.31 -2.91
CA ALA A 315 2.40 -5.91 -3.33
C ALA A 315 2.18 -5.75 -4.85
N SER A 316 2.72 -6.65 -5.67
CA SER A 316 2.50 -6.66 -7.12
C SER A 316 1.04 -6.97 -7.48
N GLN A 317 0.39 -7.92 -6.80
CA GLN A 317 -1.04 -8.21 -6.99
C GLN A 317 -1.93 -7.03 -6.58
N MET A 318 -1.64 -6.37 -5.45
CA MET A 318 -2.41 -5.21 -4.98
C MET A 318 -2.22 -4.00 -5.88
N ALA A 319 -1.06 -3.84 -6.52
CA ALA A 319 -0.85 -2.81 -7.54
C ALA A 319 -1.56 -3.14 -8.87
N GLN A 320 -1.92 -4.40 -9.10
CA GLN A 320 -2.51 -4.91 -10.35
C GLN A 320 -3.92 -5.46 -10.16
N GLN A 321 -4.68 -4.93 -9.20
CA GLN A 321 -6.08 -5.32 -9.04
C GLN A 321 -6.84 -5.12 -10.35
N LYS A 322 -7.74 -6.06 -10.66
CA LYS A 322 -8.59 -6.00 -11.87
C LYS A 322 -9.40 -4.70 -11.95
N GLU A 323 -9.71 -4.12 -10.79
CA GLU A 323 -10.36 -2.81 -10.61
C GLU A 323 -9.65 -1.67 -11.38
N PHE A 324 -8.34 -1.75 -11.58
CA PHE A 324 -7.56 -0.71 -12.23
C PHE A 324 -7.52 -0.81 -13.77
N ASN A 325 -8.11 -1.85 -14.37
CA ASN A 325 -8.21 -2.06 -15.82
C ASN A 325 -6.89 -1.77 -16.56
N LEU A 326 -5.79 -2.39 -16.10
CA LEU A 326 -4.45 -2.18 -16.66
C LEU A 326 -4.35 -2.75 -18.08
N LYS A 327 -3.67 -2.02 -18.98
CA LYS A 327 -3.52 -2.38 -20.39
C LYS A 327 -2.31 -3.29 -20.63
N ASN A 328 -1.24 -3.13 -19.86
CA ASN A 328 0.00 -3.86 -20.10
C ASN A 328 0.02 -5.23 -19.39
N PRO A 329 0.70 -6.23 -19.97
CA PRO A 329 0.77 -7.57 -19.40
C PRO A 329 1.52 -7.59 -18.06
N SER A 330 1.02 -8.29 -17.04
CA SER A 330 1.69 -8.46 -15.75
C SER A 330 3.03 -9.20 -15.89
N ALA A 331 4.05 -8.86 -15.08
CA ALA A 331 5.39 -9.44 -15.15
C ALA A 331 5.92 -9.91 -13.78
N TYR A 332 5.27 -10.90 -13.16
CA TYR A 332 5.61 -11.37 -11.82
C TYR A 332 6.97 -12.08 -11.72
N HIS A 333 7.32 -12.91 -12.71
CA HIS A 333 8.52 -13.76 -12.63
C HIS A 333 9.78 -12.92 -12.79
N TYR A 334 9.72 -11.98 -13.71
CA TYR A 334 10.82 -11.09 -14.00
C TYR A 334 11.06 -10.10 -12.84
N ASP A 335 10.01 -9.63 -12.17
CA ASP A 335 10.17 -8.78 -10.99
C ASP A 335 10.83 -9.52 -9.81
N ILE A 336 10.49 -10.79 -9.57
CA ILE A 336 11.17 -11.61 -8.54
C ILE A 336 12.63 -11.88 -8.90
N LEU A 337 12.92 -12.09 -10.20
CA LEU A 337 14.29 -12.20 -10.68
C LEU A 337 15.07 -10.91 -10.40
N LEU A 338 14.47 -9.75 -10.70
CA LEU A 338 15.10 -8.47 -10.44
C LEU A 338 15.34 -8.24 -8.94
N LEU A 339 14.37 -8.61 -8.10
CA LEU A 339 14.51 -8.59 -6.65
C LEU A 339 15.72 -9.42 -6.19
N SER A 340 15.92 -10.61 -6.76
CA SER A 340 17.08 -11.45 -6.42
C SER A 340 18.41 -10.73 -6.68
N PHE A 341 18.54 -10.04 -7.82
CA PHE A 341 19.74 -9.27 -8.13
C PHE A 341 19.91 -8.06 -7.18
N MET A 342 18.83 -7.35 -6.85
CA MET A 342 18.89 -6.23 -5.89
C MET A 342 19.29 -6.71 -4.50
N THR A 343 18.75 -7.84 -4.04
CA THR A 343 19.09 -8.40 -2.72
C THR A 343 20.57 -8.78 -2.62
N LEU A 344 21.16 -9.31 -3.71
CA LEU A 344 22.58 -9.59 -3.79
C LEU A 344 23.40 -8.29 -3.71
N LEU A 345 23.02 -7.28 -4.48
CA LEU A 345 23.70 -5.98 -4.50
C LEU A 345 23.66 -5.28 -3.13
N CYS A 346 22.48 -5.24 -2.49
CA CYS A 346 22.33 -4.69 -1.14
C CYS A 346 23.18 -5.47 -0.11
N GLY A 347 23.18 -6.81 -0.19
CA GLY A 347 23.97 -7.65 0.71
C GLY A 347 25.48 -7.38 0.63
N ILE A 348 26.00 -7.19 -0.59
CA ILE A 348 27.41 -6.87 -0.83
C ILE A 348 27.77 -5.48 -0.28
N LEU A 349 26.85 -4.52 -0.42
CA LEU A 349 27.01 -3.15 0.06
C LEU A 349 26.76 -2.99 1.57
N GLY A 350 26.33 -4.04 2.27
CA GLY A 350 25.95 -3.96 3.69
C GLY A 350 24.62 -3.26 3.95
N LEU A 351 23.81 -3.04 2.91
CA LEU A 351 22.54 -2.34 2.99
C LEU A 351 21.40 -3.34 3.28
N PRO A 352 20.38 -2.95 4.07
CA PRO A 352 19.21 -3.79 4.29
C PRO A 352 18.44 -3.93 2.96
N PRO A 353 18.18 -5.13 2.43
CA PRO A 353 17.56 -5.28 1.13
C PRO A 353 16.11 -4.78 1.14
N SER A 354 15.71 -4.15 0.04
CA SER A 354 14.38 -3.58 -0.14
C SER A 354 13.44 -4.57 -0.84
N ASN A 355 12.16 -4.53 -0.49
CA ASN A 355 11.09 -5.33 -1.09
C ASN A 355 9.87 -4.45 -1.47
N GLY A 356 8.87 -5.05 -2.12
CA GLY A 356 7.66 -4.34 -2.53
C GLY A 356 6.80 -3.95 -1.32
N VAL A 357 6.47 -2.66 -1.19
CA VAL A 357 5.75 -2.14 -0.02
C VAL A 357 4.23 -2.16 -0.27
N LEU A 358 3.51 -2.86 0.62
CA LEU A 358 2.07 -3.13 0.53
C LEU A 358 1.17 -1.89 0.51
N PRO A 359 1.30 -0.89 1.41
CA PRO A 359 0.44 0.30 1.37
C PRO A 359 0.79 1.28 0.25
N GLN A 360 2.08 1.41 -0.09
CA GLN A 360 2.56 2.44 -1.02
C GLN A 360 2.25 2.11 -2.48
N SER A 361 2.36 0.83 -2.87
CA SER A 361 2.12 0.38 -4.25
C SER A 361 0.67 0.61 -4.75
N PRO A 362 -0.39 0.26 -4.00
CA PRO A 362 -1.76 0.59 -4.39
C PRO A 362 -2.04 2.10 -4.28
N MET A 363 -1.43 2.82 -3.32
CA MET A 363 -1.58 4.28 -3.25
C MET A 363 -0.98 4.97 -4.48
N HIS A 364 0.18 4.51 -4.96
CA HIS A 364 0.79 5.00 -6.19
C HIS A 364 -0.12 4.71 -7.39
N THR A 365 -0.63 3.49 -7.51
CA THR A 365 -1.58 3.10 -8.57
C THR A 365 -2.85 3.96 -8.55
N LYS A 366 -3.42 4.20 -7.37
CA LYS A 366 -4.61 5.07 -7.19
C LYS A 366 -4.32 6.53 -7.53
N SER A 367 -3.16 7.05 -7.15
CA SER A 367 -2.75 8.43 -7.48
C SER A 367 -2.55 8.66 -8.98
N LEU A 368 -2.32 7.57 -9.73
CA LEU A 368 -2.16 7.58 -11.20
C LEU A 368 -3.45 7.21 -11.96
N ALA A 369 -4.54 6.90 -11.26
CA ALA A 369 -5.83 6.72 -11.88
C ALA A 369 -6.30 8.06 -12.45
N VAL A 370 -6.68 8.08 -13.73
CA VAL A 370 -7.02 9.33 -14.43
C VAL A 370 -8.37 9.85 -13.91
N LEU A 371 -8.31 10.74 -12.91
CA LEU A 371 -9.46 11.40 -12.30
C LEU A 371 -10.31 12.14 -13.33
N LYS A 372 -9.65 12.76 -14.32
CA LYS A 372 -10.30 13.45 -15.44
C LYS A 372 -11.24 12.52 -16.22
N ARG A 373 -10.90 11.24 -16.35
CA ARG A 373 -11.73 10.24 -17.03
C ARG A 373 -12.91 9.80 -16.16
N GLN A 374 -12.72 9.71 -14.84
CA GLN A 374 -13.81 9.47 -13.89
C GLN A 374 -14.84 10.62 -13.90
N LEU A 375 -14.37 11.84 -14.08
CA LEU A 375 -15.22 13.02 -14.20
C LEU A 375 -16.04 13.03 -15.47
N ILE A 376 -15.38 12.81 -16.61
CA ILE A 376 -16.04 12.68 -17.91
C ILE A 376 -17.11 11.60 -17.82
N ARG A 377 -16.78 10.43 -17.27
CA ARG A 377 -17.74 9.35 -16.99
C ARG A 377 -18.93 9.85 -16.16
N ARG A 378 -18.69 10.54 -15.05
CA ARG A 378 -19.78 10.97 -14.16
C ARG A 378 -20.69 11.99 -14.83
N LYS A 379 -20.13 13.01 -15.49
CA LYS A 379 -20.92 14.00 -16.25
C LYS A 379 -21.66 13.35 -17.42
N MET A 380 -21.07 12.37 -18.10
CA MET A 380 -21.76 11.57 -19.12
C MET A 380 -22.93 10.77 -18.54
N VAL A 381 -22.75 10.12 -17.39
CA VAL A 381 -23.83 9.35 -16.73
C VAL A 381 -24.94 10.28 -16.23
N GLU A 382 -24.60 11.43 -15.67
CA GLU A 382 -25.57 12.44 -15.23
C GLU A 382 -26.35 12.99 -16.43
N SER A 383 -25.66 13.40 -17.49
CA SER A 383 -26.26 13.83 -18.76
C SER A 383 -27.16 12.75 -19.37
N ALA A 384 -26.69 11.50 -19.46
CA ALA A 384 -27.48 10.39 -19.97
C ALA A 384 -28.73 10.13 -19.12
N LYS A 385 -28.63 10.20 -17.79
CA LYS A 385 -29.80 10.04 -16.90
C LYS A 385 -30.79 11.17 -17.04
N GLU A 386 -30.33 12.40 -17.23
CA GLU A 386 -31.21 13.55 -17.52
C GLU A 386 -31.91 13.40 -18.87
N SER A 387 -31.20 12.99 -19.92
CA SER A 387 -31.79 12.74 -21.24
C SER A 387 -32.80 11.59 -21.21
N ILE A 388 -32.55 10.52 -20.44
CA ILE A 388 -33.52 9.43 -20.23
C ILE A 388 -34.76 9.93 -19.48
N LYS A 389 -34.60 10.79 -18.46
CA LYS A 389 -35.74 11.43 -17.75
C LYS A 389 -36.58 12.30 -18.70
N GLN A 390 -35.94 12.97 -19.66
CA GLN A 390 -36.58 13.80 -20.67
C GLN A 390 -37.19 13.01 -21.84
N LYS A 391 -37.11 11.66 -21.83
CA LYS A 391 -37.55 10.78 -22.94
C LYS A 391 -36.89 11.10 -24.28
N ALA A 392 -35.62 11.49 -24.27
CA ALA A 392 -34.83 11.72 -25.47
C ALA A 392 -34.61 10.41 -26.26
N SER A 393 -34.39 10.53 -27.56
CA SER A 393 -34.02 9.39 -28.42
C SER A 393 -32.61 8.88 -28.12
N ASN A 394 -32.32 7.60 -28.40
CA ASN A 394 -30.98 7.02 -28.18
C ASN A 394 -29.86 7.79 -28.92
N SER A 395 -30.17 8.41 -30.07
CA SER A 395 -29.25 9.28 -30.80
C SER A 395 -28.99 10.61 -30.11
N GLU A 396 -30.01 11.22 -29.49
CA GLU A 396 -29.85 12.46 -28.72
C GLU A 396 -29.10 12.21 -27.41
N ILE A 397 -29.37 11.07 -26.74
CA ILE A 397 -28.63 10.64 -25.56
C ILE A 397 -27.14 10.50 -25.89
N TYR A 398 -26.81 9.86 -27.02
CA TYR A 398 -25.41 9.75 -27.48
C TYR A 398 -24.81 11.12 -27.87
N GLY A 399 -25.56 11.99 -28.56
CA GLY A 399 -25.09 13.32 -28.94
C GLY A 399 -24.68 14.17 -27.73
N MET A 400 -25.53 14.23 -26.70
CA MET A 400 -25.24 14.95 -25.46
C MET A 400 -24.05 14.35 -24.70
N MET A 401 -23.93 13.01 -24.64
CA MET A 401 -22.76 12.36 -24.05
C MET A 401 -21.47 12.67 -24.82
N GLN A 402 -21.54 12.72 -26.15
CA GLN A 402 -20.42 13.06 -27.01
C GLN A 402 -20.00 14.52 -26.84
N ASP A 403 -20.95 15.44 -26.73
CA ASP A 403 -20.68 16.86 -26.50
C ASP A 403 -19.97 17.09 -25.16
N VAL A 404 -20.45 16.44 -24.08
CA VAL A 404 -19.79 16.44 -22.76
C VAL A 404 -18.38 15.85 -22.83
N PHE A 405 -18.16 14.81 -23.64
CA PHE A 405 -16.81 14.26 -23.83
C PHE A 405 -15.87 15.27 -24.50
N ILE A 406 -16.33 15.90 -25.58
CA ILE A 406 -15.54 16.80 -26.43
C ILE A 406 -15.21 18.09 -25.68
N GLU A 407 -16.16 18.64 -24.92
CA GLU A 407 -15.96 19.82 -24.08
C GLU A 407 -14.88 19.57 -23.02
N MET A 408 -14.88 18.38 -22.41
CA MET A 408 -13.97 18.06 -21.30
C MET A 408 -12.59 17.53 -21.73
N ASP A 409 -12.48 16.89 -22.89
CA ASP A 409 -11.23 16.28 -23.38
C ASP A 409 -10.70 16.93 -24.67
N SER A 410 -10.40 18.23 -24.59
CA SER A 410 -9.77 19.00 -25.67
C SER A 410 -8.34 18.53 -26.06
N SER A 411 -7.81 17.45 -25.46
CA SER A 411 -6.37 17.18 -25.45
C SER A 411 -5.85 15.92 -26.16
N ARG A 412 -6.66 14.92 -26.56
CA ARG A 412 -6.15 13.75 -27.33
C ARG A 412 -7.19 13.10 -28.24
N ILE A 413 -7.10 13.39 -29.55
CA ILE A 413 -8.15 13.07 -30.52
C ILE A 413 -8.07 11.61 -31.05
N THR A 414 -6.92 10.92 -31.06
CA THR A 414 -6.77 9.72 -31.94
C THR A 414 -7.18 8.37 -31.34
N THR A 415 -6.97 8.12 -30.05
CA THR A 415 -7.35 6.83 -29.40
C THR A 415 -8.78 6.84 -28.88
N VAL A 416 -9.29 8.04 -28.60
CA VAL A 416 -10.62 8.34 -28.09
C VAL A 416 -11.72 8.06 -29.12
N VAL A 417 -11.47 8.40 -30.39
CA VAL A 417 -12.44 8.23 -31.49
C VAL A 417 -12.91 6.78 -31.59
N ARG A 418 -12.02 5.81 -31.42
CA ARG A 418 -12.36 4.38 -31.50
C ARG A 418 -13.19 3.88 -30.30
N GLU A 419 -13.06 4.52 -29.14
CA GLU A 419 -13.83 4.19 -27.93
C GLU A 419 -15.22 4.83 -27.96
N LEU A 420 -15.32 6.08 -28.44
CA LEU A 420 -16.61 6.72 -28.71
C LEU A 420 -17.39 5.98 -29.79
N GLU A 421 -16.72 5.48 -30.84
CA GLU A 421 -17.38 4.72 -31.91
C GLU A 421 -17.93 3.37 -31.41
N ALA A 422 -17.22 2.69 -30.50
CA ALA A 422 -17.72 1.49 -29.83
C ALA A 422 -18.86 1.80 -28.86
N LEU A 423 -18.80 2.92 -28.12
CA LEU A 423 -19.88 3.40 -27.26
C LEU A 423 -21.13 3.75 -28.10
N LYS A 424 -20.94 4.39 -29.26
CA LYS A 424 -22.00 4.68 -30.23
C LYS A 424 -22.68 3.40 -30.69
N GLU A 425 -21.91 2.41 -31.14
CA GLU A 425 -22.48 1.13 -31.54
C GLU A 425 -23.26 0.44 -30.42
N ALA A 426 -22.80 0.55 -29.17
CA ALA A 426 -23.48 -0.05 -28.02
C ALA A 426 -24.79 0.65 -27.66
N VAL A 427 -24.80 1.99 -27.65
CA VAL A 427 -26.01 2.79 -27.43
C VAL A 427 -27.03 2.54 -28.55
N MET A 428 -26.55 2.36 -29.79
CA MET A 428 -27.41 2.09 -30.95
C MET A 428 -27.89 0.63 -31.04
N LYS A 429 -27.18 -0.35 -30.47
CA LYS A 429 -27.59 -1.77 -30.43
C LYS A 429 -28.71 -2.08 -29.43
N GLY A 430 -29.09 -1.14 -28.56
CA GLY A 430 -30.20 -1.25 -27.60
C GLY A 430 -31.61 -1.23 -28.21
N GLU A 431 -31.76 -1.53 -29.51
CA GLU A 431 -33.07 -1.59 -30.21
C GLU A 431 -33.89 -2.85 -29.93
N ASN A 432 -33.35 -3.82 -29.17
CA ASN A 432 -34.12 -4.99 -28.74
C ASN A 432 -34.98 -4.67 -27.50
N PRO A 433 -36.30 -4.93 -27.52
CA PRO A 433 -37.24 -4.51 -26.46
C PRO A 433 -37.05 -5.19 -25.09
N LYS A 434 -36.04 -6.05 -24.92
CA LYS A 434 -35.72 -6.74 -23.66
C LYS A 434 -34.51 -6.17 -22.91
N ASP A 435 -33.64 -5.39 -23.56
CA ASP A 435 -32.44 -4.83 -22.93
C ASP A 435 -32.61 -3.30 -22.78
N LYS A 436 -32.97 -2.86 -21.57
CA LYS A 436 -32.95 -1.42 -21.24
C LYS A 436 -31.49 -0.94 -21.21
N PHE A 437 -31.20 0.17 -21.88
CA PHE A 437 -29.90 0.84 -21.78
C PHE A 437 -29.70 1.33 -20.34
N ASP A 438 -28.90 0.58 -19.56
CA ASP A 438 -28.39 1.06 -18.29
C ASP A 438 -27.15 1.92 -18.56
N PRO A 439 -27.22 3.25 -18.39
CA PRO A 439 -26.11 4.16 -18.70
C PRO A 439 -24.87 3.85 -17.87
N GLU A 440 -25.02 3.39 -16.62
CA GLU A 440 -23.89 3.03 -15.77
C GLU A 440 -23.14 1.80 -16.33
N LYS A 441 -23.86 0.72 -16.67
CA LYS A 441 -23.27 -0.54 -17.16
C LYS A 441 -22.60 -0.37 -18.52
N HIS A 442 -23.23 0.39 -19.43
CA HIS A 442 -22.69 0.58 -20.77
C HIS A 442 -21.52 1.57 -20.76
N ILE A 443 -21.61 2.70 -20.05
CA ILE A 443 -20.49 3.64 -19.98
C ILE A 443 -19.28 2.98 -19.29
N ASP A 444 -19.49 2.11 -18.30
CA ASP A 444 -18.40 1.34 -17.67
C ASP A 444 -17.71 0.35 -18.61
N ALA A 445 -18.47 -0.33 -19.47
CA ALA A 445 -17.93 -1.28 -20.42
C ALA A 445 -17.05 -0.60 -21.50
N TYR A 446 -17.41 0.61 -21.92
CA TYR A 446 -16.78 1.29 -23.05
C TYR A 446 -15.82 2.42 -22.68
N LEU A 447 -15.96 3.00 -21.47
CA LEU A 447 -15.09 4.04 -20.91
C LEU A 447 -14.58 3.64 -19.50
N PRO A 448 -13.88 2.49 -19.36
CA PRO A 448 -13.34 2.10 -18.07
C PRO A 448 -12.36 3.16 -17.58
N VAL A 449 -12.42 3.43 -16.27
CA VAL A 449 -11.40 4.20 -15.57
C VAL A 449 -10.09 3.44 -15.71
N ARG A 450 -9.09 4.08 -16.31
CA ARG A 450 -7.78 3.47 -16.53
C ARG A 450 -6.72 4.20 -15.74
N VAL A 451 -5.74 3.44 -15.27
CA VAL A 451 -4.51 3.95 -14.68
C VAL A 451 -3.49 4.14 -15.80
N ASN A 452 -2.84 5.31 -15.83
CA ASN A 452 -1.71 5.51 -16.72
C ASN A 452 -0.48 4.80 -16.12
N GLU A 453 -0.08 3.67 -16.70
CA GLU A 453 1.17 3.01 -16.34
C GLU A 453 2.35 3.86 -16.84
N GLN A 454 3.17 4.35 -15.91
CA GLN A 454 4.32 5.19 -16.22
C GLN A 454 5.51 4.90 -15.30
N ARG A 455 6.72 5.03 -15.86
CA ARG A 455 8.00 4.80 -15.15
C ARG A 455 8.58 6.05 -14.49
N VAL A 456 8.25 7.21 -15.04
CA VAL A 456 8.84 8.50 -14.65
C VAL A 456 8.53 8.86 -13.19
N SER A 457 7.32 8.57 -12.70
CA SER A 457 6.94 8.90 -11.32
C SER A 457 7.76 8.12 -10.29
N ASN A 458 7.89 6.80 -10.48
CA ASN A 458 8.69 5.95 -9.59
C ASN A 458 10.18 6.33 -9.64
N PHE A 459 10.71 6.58 -10.84
CA PHE A 459 12.09 7.05 -11.00
C PHE A 459 12.34 8.39 -10.29
N LEU A 460 11.45 9.38 -10.48
CA LEU A 460 11.58 10.69 -9.86
C LEU A 460 11.40 10.62 -8.34
N GLN A 461 10.48 9.79 -7.84
CA GLN A 461 10.33 9.53 -6.40
C GLN A 461 11.62 8.91 -5.83
N SER A 462 12.20 7.91 -6.49
CA SER A 462 13.43 7.26 -6.01
C SER A 462 14.62 8.24 -6.04
N LEU A 463 14.67 9.14 -7.02
CA LEU A 463 15.65 10.23 -7.08
C LEU A 463 15.46 11.24 -5.94
N LEU A 464 14.22 11.57 -5.58
CA LEU A 464 13.93 12.42 -4.42
C LEU A 464 14.31 11.74 -3.09
N VAL A 465 14.10 10.42 -2.97
CA VAL A 465 14.60 9.65 -1.82
C VAL A 465 16.13 9.66 -1.80
N ALA A 466 16.80 9.54 -2.94
CA ALA A 466 18.26 9.69 -3.01
C ALA A 466 18.71 11.09 -2.57
N ALA A 467 18.01 12.15 -3.01
CA ALA A 467 18.27 13.52 -2.58
C ALA A 467 18.04 13.72 -1.07
N SER A 468 17.11 12.97 -0.46
CA SER A 468 16.87 13.02 0.98
C SER A 468 18.06 12.50 1.80
N VAL A 469 18.92 11.64 1.24
CA VAL A 469 20.18 11.20 1.87
C VAL A 469 21.13 12.40 2.04
N SER A 470 21.16 13.33 1.09
CA SER A 470 21.92 14.59 1.23
C SER A 470 21.27 15.54 2.23
N ALA A 471 19.94 15.44 2.43
CA ALA A 471 19.18 16.22 3.40
C ALA A 471 19.21 15.64 4.84
N VAL A 472 20.07 14.64 5.12
CA VAL A 472 20.26 14.08 6.46
C VAL A 472 20.45 15.12 7.57
N PRO A 473 21.18 16.26 7.38
CA PRO A 473 21.26 17.29 8.40
C PRO A 473 19.90 17.86 8.84
N ALA A 474 18.95 17.98 7.91
CA ALA A 474 17.58 18.40 8.21
C ALA A 474 16.77 17.27 8.85
N ILE A 475 16.96 16.01 8.43
CA ILE A 475 16.27 14.85 9.01
C ILE A 475 16.66 14.64 10.48
N LYS A 476 17.93 14.94 10.86
CA LYS A 476 18.39 14.93 12.27
C LYS A 476 17.62 15.88 13.18
N LEU A 477 16.90 16.86 12.64
CA LEU A 477 16.12 17.81 13.42
C LEU A 477 14.79 17.20 13.92
N ILE A 478 14.33 16.12 13.29
CA ILE A 478 13.05 15.49 13.61
C ILE A 478 13.16 14.82 14.99
N PRO A 479 12.26 15.14 15.94
CA PRO A 479 12.20 14.45 17.23
C PRO A 479 11.80 12.99 17.03
N THR A 480 12.46 12.08 17.73
CA THR A 480 12.15 10.64 17.67
C THR A 480 10.74 10.31 18.16
N SER A 481 10.20 11.09 19.09
CA SER A 481 8.80 11.01 19.54
C SER A 481 7.76 11.27 18.45
N VAL A 482 8.07 12.15 17.49
CA VAL A 482 7.21 12.39 16.32
C VAL A 482 7.18 11.13 15.45
N LEU A 483 8.29 10.41 15.30
CA LEU A 483 8.33 9.15 14.55
C LEU A 483 7.50 8.04 15.22
N TRP A 484 7.45 7.97 16.55
CA TRP A 484 6.56 7.03 17.26
C TRP A 484 5.08 7.35 17.05
N GLY A 485 4.73 8.65 17.01
CA GLY A 485 3.39 9.09 16.62
C GLY A 485 3.04 8.68 15.18
N TYR A 486 4.03 8.70 14.29
CA TYR A 486 3.88 8.28 12.91
C TYR A 486 3.67 6.77 12.78
N PHE A 487 4.40 5.94 13.55
CA PHE A 487 4.17 4.50 13.62
C PHE A 487 2.74 4.17 14.10
N ALA A 488 2.27 4.83 15.16
CA ALA A 488 0.90 4.68 15.63
C ALA A 488 -0.13 5.13 14.57
N TYR A 489 0.16 6.21 13.83
CA TYR A 489 -0.67 6.67 12.73
C TYR A 489 -0.74 5.62 11.62
N MET A 490 0.39 5.10 11.14
CA MET A 490 0.44 4.06 10.09
C MET A 490 -0.31 2.80 10.50
N ALA A 491 -0.19 2.37 11.77
CA ALA A 491 -0.93 1.25 12.30
C ALA A 491 -2.45 1.46 12.17
N ILE A 492 -2.96 2.61 12.62
CA ILE A 492 -4.39 2.94 12.55
C ILE A 492 -4.85 3.16 11.11
N ASP A 493 -4.01 3.76 10.27
CA ASP A 493 -4.30 4.06 8.87
C ASP A 493 -4.50 2.79 8.04
N SER A 494 -3.84 1.69 8.43
CA SER A 494 -3.93 0.37 7.78
C SER A 494 -5.15 -0.49 8.18
N LEU A 495 -5.91 -0.09 9.22
CA LEU A 495 -7.09 -0.85 9.68
C LEU A 495 -8.30 -0.71 8.75
N PRO A 496 -8.68 0.50 8.27
CA PRO A 496 -9.74 0.66 7.27
C PRO A 496 -9.37 -0.05 5.96
N GLY A 497 -10.32 -0.78 5.36
CA GLY A 497 -10.09 -1.59 4.16
C GLY A 497 -9.70 -3.05 4.42
N ASN A 498 -9.35 -3.40 5.66
CA ASN A 498 -9.16 -4.79 6.07
C ASN A 498 -10.50 -5.40 6.51
N GLN A 499 -11.06 -6.34 5.73
CA GLN A 499 -12.35 -6.95 6.07
C GLN A 499 -12.29 -7.78 7.36
N PHE A 500 -11.12 -8.33 7.73
CA PHE A 500 -10.98 -9.00 9.02
C PHE A 500 -11.22 -8.03 10.18
N TRP A 501 -10.66 -6.81 10.11
CA TRP A 501 -10.90 -5.76 11.10
C TRP A 501 -12.38 -5.33 11.13
N GLU A 502 -13.01 -5.14 9.96
CA GLU A 502 -14.42 -4.78 9.88
C GLU A 502 -15.34 -5.88 10.43
N ARG A 503 -15.05 -7.15 10.12
CA ARG A 503 -15.77 -8.31 10.70
C ARG A 503 -15.57 -8.43 12.20
N MET A 504 -14.37 -8.16 12.70
CA MET A 504 -14.09 -8.14 14.13
C MET A 504 -14.90 -7.04 14.83
N LEU A 505 -14.97 -5.83 14.25
CA LEU A 505 -15.84 -4.76 14.75
C LEU A 505 -17.32 -5.17 14.74
N LEU A 506 -17.79 -5.82 13.66
CA LEU A 506 -19.15 -6.33 13.54
C LEU A 506 -19.51 -7.35 14.64
N LEU A 507 -18.55 -8.14 15.12
CA LEU A 507 -18.75 -9.07 16.25
C LEU A 507 -19.08 -8.31 17.55
N PHE A 508 -18.47 -7.15 17.75
CA PHE A 508 -18.71 -6.28 18.91
C PHE A 508 -19.97 -5.39 18.77
N VAL A 509 -20.60 -5.34 17.60
CA VAL A 509 -21.86 -4.62 17.40
C VAL A 509 -23.05 -5.45 17.93
N THR A 510 -23.78 -4.87 18.88
CA THR A 510 -25.00 -5.45 19.46
C THR A 510 -26.02 -5.81 18.37
N PRO A 511 -26.67 -7.00 18.41
CA PRO A 511 -27.62 -7.44 17.39
C PRO A 511 -28.69 -6.41 17.03
N GLY A 512 -29.23 -5.71 18.03
CA GLY A 512 -30.26 -4.68 17.84
C GLY A 512 -29.78 -3.40 17.15
N ARG A 513 -28.46 -3.19 16.94
CA ARG A 513 -27.91 -2.01 16.24
C ARG A 513 -27.30 -2.33 14.87
N ARG A 514 -27.30 -3.60 14.45
CA ARG A 514 -26.69 -4.02 13.19
C ARG A 514 -27.38 -3.38 11.97
N TYR A 515 -28.68 -3.12 12.05
CA TYR A 515 -29.42 -2.40 11.01
C TYR A 515 -28.83 -1.01 10.70
N LYS A 516 -28.23 -0.31 11.68
CA LYS A 516 -27.57 0.98 11.44
C LYS A 516 -26.28 0.86 10.64
N VAL A 517 -25.65 -0.32 10.66
CA VAL A 517 -24.47 -0.59 9.81
C VAL A 517 -24.93 -0.79 8.36
N LEU A 518 -26.06 -1.46 8.16
CA LEU A 518 -26.72 -1.60 6.86
C LEU A 518 -27.26 -0.25 6.32
N GLU A 519 -27.54 0.73 7.17
CA GLU A 519 -27.89 2.10 6.73
C GLU A 519 -26.70 2.87 6.14
N GLY A 520 -25.46 2.47 6.43
CA GLY A 520 -24.23 3.10 5.93
C GLY A 520 -23.69 2.48 4.64
N VAL A 521 -22.49 2.89 4.22
CA VAL A 521 -21.70 2.15 3.22
C VAL A 521 -21.13 0.92 3.91
N HIS A 522 -21.42 -0.27 3.39
CA HIS A 522 -21.02 -1.53 4.01
C HIS A 522 -20.67 -2.57 2.93
N ALA A 523 -19.87 -3.55 3.33
CA ALA A 523 -19.40 -4.58 2.41
C ALA A 523 -20.52 -5.57 2.04
N SER A 524 -20.53 -6.02 0.78
CA SER A 524 -21.51 -6.95 0.19
C SER A 524 -21.76 -8.21 1.02
N PHE A 525 -20.73 -8.74 1.70
CA PHE A 525 -20.84 -9.96 2.51
C PHE A 525 -21.79 -9.84 3.72
N VAL A 526 -22.13 -8.62 4.16
CA VAL A 526 -23.01 -8.39 5.31
C VAL A 526 -24.48 -8.69 4.95
N GLU A 527 -24.86 -8.54 3.69
CA GLU A 527 -26.22 -8.78 3.20
C GLU A 527 -26.42 -10.21 2.71
N SER A 528 -25.38 -10.83 2.16
CA SER A 528 -25.46 -12.11 1.47
C SER A 528 -25.28 -13.34 2.38
N VAL A 529 -24.46 -13.24 3.43
CA VAL A 529 -24.14 -14.37 4.31
C VAL A 529 -24.81 -14.23 5.69
N PRO A 530 -25.46 -15.29 6.23
CA PRO A 530 -26.03 -15.23 7.57
C PRO A 530 -24.96 -14.96 8.64
N PHE A 531 -25.25 -14.05 9.58
CA PHE A 531 -24.32 -13.58 10.61
C PHE A 531 -23.62 -14.71 11.40
N LYS A 532 -24.32 -15.84 11.63
CA LYS A 532 -23.75 -17.00 12.35
C LYS A 532 -22.48 -17.52 11.67
N TYR A 533 -22.47 -17.60 10.34
CA TYR A 533 -21.31 -18.10 9.58
C TYR A 533 -20.19 -17.05 9.54
N ILE A 534 -20.53 -15.76 9.42
CA ILE A 534 -19.57 -14.65 9.51
C ILE A 534 -18.85 -14.69 10.87
N ALA A 535 -19.59 -14.85 11.96
CA ALA A 535 -19.03 -14.91 13.30
C ALA A 535 -18.10 -16.13 13.49
N ILE A 536 -18.52 -17.33 13.07
CA ILE A 536 -17.68 -18.55 13.17
C ILE A 536 -16.40 -18.38 12.35
N PHE A 537 -16.49 -17.85 11.14
CA PHE A 537 -15.35 -17.59 10.28
C PHE A 537 -14.37 -16.59 10.90
N THR A 538 -14.90 -15.51 11.47
CA THR A 538 -14.10 -14.45 12.10
C THR A 538 -13.42 -14.95 13.37
N ILE A 539 -14.08 -15.79 14.18
CA ILE A 539 -13.49 -16.44 15.35
C ILE A 539 -12.34 -17.36 14.94
N PHE A 540 -12.53 -18.16 13.88
CA PHE A 540 -11.46 -19.00 13.34
C PHE A 540 -10.25 -18.17 12.90
N GLN A 541 -10.48 -17.08 12.15
CA GLN A 541 -9.43 -16.15 11.76
C GLN A 541 -8.74 -15.51 12.97
N PHE A 542 -9.49 -15.11 13.99
CA PHE A 542 -8.95 -14.50 15.21
C PHE A 542 -8.09 -15.48 16.03
N VAL A 543 -8.51 -16.74 16.17
CA VAL A 543 -7.70 -17.78 16.82
C VAL A 543 -6.40 -18.01 16.05
N TYR A 544 -6.47 -18.07 14.73
CA TYR A 544 -5.28 -18.21 13.89
C TYR A 544 -4.35 -17.00 13.98
N PHE A 545 -4.94 -15.80 14.00
CA PHE A 545 -4.23 -14.55 14.18
C PHE A 545 -3.44 -14.55 15.50
N LEU A 546 -4.07 -14.93 16.61
CA LEU A 546 -3.41 -15.03 17.91
C LEU A 546 -2.29 -16.07 17.91
N PHE A 547 -2.47 -17.19 17.20
CA PHE A 547 -1.39 -18.16 17.03
C PHE A 547 -0.19 -17.55 16.29
N CYS A 548 -0.41 -16.87 15.15
CA CYS A 548 0.65 -16.18 14.42
C CYS A 548 1.32 -15.09 15.26
N TYR A 549 0.54 -14.31 15.99
CA TYR A 549 1.04 -13.28 16.91
C TYR A 549 1.86 -13.87 18.06
N GLY A 550 1.45 -15.02 18.61
CA GLY A 550 2.24 -15.72 19.63
C GLY A 550 3.59 -16.22 19.09
N VAL A 551 3.62 -16.66 17.83
CA VAL A 551 4.87 -17.11 17.16
C VAL A 551 5.88 -15.97 17.03
N THR A 552 5.44 -14.71 16.82
CA THR A 552 6.36 -13.57 16.68
C THR A 552 7.08 -13.20 17.98
N TRP A 553 6.57 -13.59 19.15
CA TRP A 553 7.18 -13.28 20.45
C TRP A 553 8.36 -14.18 20.80
N ILE A 554 8.42 -15.36 20.19
CA ILE A 554 9.45 -16.37 20.51
C ILE A 554 10.69 -16.07 19.65
N PRO A 555 11.90 -15.85 20.20
CA PRO A 555 13.06 -15.44 19.42
C PRO A 555 13.46 -16.40 18.29
N ILE A 556 13.27 -17.72 18.51
CA ILE A 556 13.59 -18.76 17.53
C ILE A 556 12.45 -18.93 16.52
N ALA A 557 11.19 -18.90 16.98
CA ALA A 557 10.02 -19.06 16.12
C ALA A 557 9.63 -17.77 15.39
N GLY A 558 10.10 -16.61 15.86
CA GLY A 558 9.91 -15.30 15.26
C GLY A 558 10.66 -15.18 13.93
N ILE A 559 11.80 -15.88 13.78
CA ILE A 559 12.45 -16.06 12.47
C ILE A 559 11.50 -16.84 11.53
N LEU A 560 10.70 -17.77 12.07
CA LEU A 560 9.74 -18.60 11.35
C LEU A 560 8.37 -17.96 11.08
N PHE A 561 8.16 -16.68 11.39
CA PHE A 561 6.84 -16.04 11.28
C PHE A 561 6.16 -16.08 9.88
N PRO A 562 6.87 -16.17 8.72
CA PRO A 562 6.21 -16.28 7.42
C PRO A 562 5.62 -17.68 7.15
N LEU A 563 6.17 -18.73 7.78
CA LEU A 563 5.75 -20.12 7.55
C LEU A 563 4.29 -20.39 7.93
N PRO A 564 3.77 -19.88 9.07
CA PRO A 564 2.35 -19.90 9.36
C PRO A 564 1.48 -19.38 8.20
N PHE A 565 1.87 -18.34 7.46
CA PHE A 565 1.04 -17.86 6.35
C PHE A 565 1.00 -18.85 5.17
N PHE A 566 2.09 -19.55 4.88
CA PHE A 566 2.08 -20.64 3.89
C PHE A 566 1.22 -21.83 4.33
N VAL A 567 1.25 -22.16 5.63
CA VAL A 567 0.40 -23.19 6.21
C VAL A 567 -1.08 -22.79 6.14
N LEU A 568 -1.39 -21.50 6.37
CA LEU A 568 -2.76 -20.97 6.27
C LEU A 568 -3.35 -21.18 4.88
N ILE A 569 -2.57 -21.00 3.81
CA ILE A 569 -3.01 -21.28 2.43
C ILE A 569 -3.41 -22.76 2.29
N SER A 570 -2.63 -23.67 2.87
CA SER A 570 -2.90 -25.11 2.82
C SER A 570 -4.15 -25.48 3.63
N ILE A 571 -4.31 -24.87 4.81
CA ILE A 571 -5.51 -24.99 5.65
C ILE A 571 -6.74 -24.48 4.89
N ARG A 572 -6.65 -23.33 4.23
CA ARG A 572 -7.72 -22.78 3.39
C ARG A 572 -8.08 -23.71 2.24
N GLN A 573 -7.11 -24.38 1.62
CA GLN A 573 -7.40 -25.27 0.49
C GLN A 573 -8.06 -26.60 0.91
N HIS A 574 -7.73 -27.15 2.08
CA HIS A 574 -8.16 -28.50 2.47
C HIS A 574 -9.19 -28.55 3.61
N ILE A 575 -9.20 -27.56 4.50
CA ILE A 575 -10.01 -27.56 5.73
C ILE A 575 -11.23 -26.64 5.59
N LEU A 576 -11.07 -25.40 5.10
CA LEU A 576 -12.18 -24.44 4.99
C LEU A 576 -13.34 -24.93 4.08
N PRO A 577 -13.09 -25.57 2.91
CA PRO A 577 -14.15 -26.09 2.06
C PRO A 577 -14.93 -27.27 2.68
N LYS A 578 -14.37 -27.92 3.70
CA LYS A 578 -15.05 -29.00 4.45
C LYS A 578 -15.96 -28.46 5.55
N LEU A 579 -15.69 -27.24 6.05
CA LEU A 579 -16.41 -26.64 7.18
C LEU A 579 -17.53 -25.67 6.76
N PHE A 580 -17.46 -25.09 5.56
CA PHE A 580 -18.40 -24.08 5.09
C PHE A 580 -19.01 -24.44 3.74
N CYS A 581 -20.26 -24.02 3.51
CA CYS A 581 -20.88 -24.10 2.19
C CYS A 581 -20.05 -23.31 1.16
N PRO A 582 -19.83 -23.84 -0.05
CA PRO A 582 -18.95 -23.24 -1.05
C PRO A 582 -19.38 -21.82 -1.46
N ASN A 583 -20.68 -21.53 -1.45
CA ASN A 583 -21.20 -20.19 -1.78
C ASN A 583 -20.84 -19.15 -0.71
N HIS A 584 -21.02 -19.48 0.58
CA HIS A 584 -20.67 -18.56 1.68
C HIS A 584 -19.15 -18.33 1.76
N LEU A 585 -18.36 -19.39 1.52
CA LEU A 585 -16.90 -19.26 1.51
C LEU A 585 -16.40 -18.42 0.34
N ARG A 586 -17.05 -18.53 -0.83
CA ARG A 586 -16.70 -17.75 -2.02
C ARG A 586 -16.94 -16.26 -1.81
N GLU A 587 -18.00 -15.86 -1.12
CA GLU A 587 -18.27 -14.45 -0.82
C GLU A 587 -17.37 -13.90 0.29
N LEU A 588 -17.09 -14.68 1.33
CA LEU A 588 -16.18 -14.30 2.43
C LEU A 588 -14.70 -14.23 2.01
N ASP A 589 -14.36 -14.86 0.89
CA ASP A 589 -13.01 -14.96 0.32
C ASP A 589 -12.96 -14.39 -1.12
N ALA A 590 -14.00 -13.68 -1.55
CA ALA A 590 -14.04 -13.06 -2.87
C ALA A 590 -12.94 -11.99 -2.95
N ALA A 591 -12.13 -12.07 -4.01
CA ALA A 591 -11.07 -11.10 -4.27
C ALA A 591 -11.62 -9.69 -4.60
N GLU A 592 -12.90 -9.60 -5.01
CA GLU A 592 -13.56 -8.37 -5.42
C GLU A 592 -14.22 -7.70 -4.20
N TYR A 593 -13.81 -6.47 -3.89
CA TYR A 593 -14.42 -5.67 -2.83
C TYR A 593 -15.62 -4.93 -3.40
N GLU A 594 -16.81 -5.51 -3.29
CA GLU A 594 -18.06 -4.85 -3.65
C GLU A 594 -18.58 -4.07 -2.42
N GLU A 595 -18.43 -2.74 -2.41
CA GLU A 595 -19.16 -1.87 -1.47
C GLU A 595 -20.58 -1.67 -1.96
N ILE A 596 -21.57 -1.98 -1.13
CA ILE A 596 -22.98 -1.73 -1.41
C ILE A 596 -23.39 -0.47 -0.62
N THR A 597 -24.08 0.45 -1.30
CA THR A 597 -24.70 1.60 -0.62
C THR A 597 -25.95 1.14 0.12
N GLY A 598 -26.03 1.41 1.44
CA GLY A 598 -27.25 1.16 2.21
C GLY A 598 -28.49 1.83 1.62
N THR A 599 -29.66 1.26 1.94
CA THR A 599 -30.96 1.77 1.49
C THR A 599 -31.12 3.26 1.79
N GLN A 600 -31.33 4.05 0.73
CA GLN A 600 -31.51 5.51 0.84
C GLN A 600 -32.70 5.86 1.73
N ARG A 601 -32.44 6.54 2.86
CA ARG A 601 -33.39 7.52 3.38
C ARG A 601 -33.32 8.75 2.48
N LEU A 602 -34.46 9.10 1.87
CA LEU A 602 -34.72 10.33 1.13
C LEU A 602 -33.71 11.45 1.42
N SER A 603 -32.96 11.81 0.39
CA SER A 603 -31.99 12.90 0.36
C SER A 603 -32.64 14.24 0.69
N LEU A 604 -32.68 14.60 1.98
CA LEU A 604 -33.13 15.92 2.43
C LEU A 604 -32.12 17.04 2.09
N SER A 605 -30.92 16.70 1.59
CA SER A 605 -29.88 17.66 1.20
C SER A 605 -30.00 18.17 -0.25
N LEU A 606 -30.78 17.50 -1.10
CA LEU A 606 -30.99 17.92 -2.50
C LEU A 606 -31.95 19.11 -2.60
N SER A 607 -32.93 19.21 -1.70
CA SER A 607 -33.93 20.28 -1.73
C SER A 607 -33.38 21.69 -1.42
N PHE A 608 -32.20 21.80 -0.81
CA PHE A 608 -31.64 23.12 -0.46
C PHE A 608 -30.83 23.74 -1.61
N LYS A 609 -30.17 22.92 -2.44
CA LYS A 609 -29.38 23.39 -3.59
C LYS A 609 -30.24 23.62 -4.83
N GLU A 610 -31.34 22.88 -4.98
CA GLU A 610 -32.29 23.04 -6.09
C GLU A 610 -33.13 24.33 -5.98
N ARG A 611 -33.22 24.92 -4.78
CA ARG A 611 -33.99 26.15 -4.54
C ARG A 611 -33.19 27.44 -4.79
N GLU A 612 -31.86 27.38 -4.75
CA GLU A 612 -30.99 28.53 -5.04
C GLU A 612 -30.64 28.65 -6.54
N ALA A 613 -30.80 27.58 -7.33
CA ALA A 613 -30.49 27.60 -8.76
C ALA A 613 -31.55 28.27 -9.66
N HIS A 614 -32.69 28.70 -9.10
CA HIS A 614 -33.81 29.23 -9.90
C HIS A 614 -33.93 30.77 -9.92
N VAL A 615 -33.01 31.51 -9.30
CA VAL A 615 -33.05 32.99 -9.32
C VAL A 615 -31.64 33.56 -9.45
N LEU A 616 -31.07 33.50 -10.66
CA LEU A 616 -30.36 34.62 -11.30
C LEU A 616 -30.06 34.22 -12.74
N GLY A 617 -30.58 34.99 -13.69
CA GLY A 617 -30.35 34.79 -15.11
C GLY A 617 -28.98 35.28 -15.55
N ASN A 618 -28.53 34.73 -16.70
CA ASN A 618 -27.50 35.20 -17.61
C ASN A 618 -26.27 35.86 -16.98
N GLU A 619 -25.16 35.12 -16.95
CA GLU A 619 -23.86 35.64 -17.38
C GLU A 619 -22.92 34.45 -17.69
N GLU A 620 -22.34 34.50 -18.89
CA GLU A 620 -21.30 33.58 -19.36
C GLU A 620 -20.05 33.78 -18.50
N GLY A 621 -19.80 32.81 -17.60
CA GLY A 621 -18.55 32.71 -16.86
C GLY A 621 -18.22 31.24 -16.71
N GLU A 622 -17.18 30.80 -17.41
CA GLU A 622 -16.57 29.48 -17.23
C GLU A 622 -16.18 29.33 -15.76
N VAL A 623 -17.01 28.60 -15.00
CA VAL A 623 -16.61 28.16 -13.66
C VAL A 623 -15.68 26.98 -13.87
N GLU A 624 -14.38 27.29 -13.94
CA GLU A 624 -13.29 26.33 -13.84
C GLU A 624 -13.42 25.63 -12.48
N MET A 625 -14.18 24.54 -12.47
CA MET A 625 -14.39 23.72 -11.28
C MET A 625 -13.05 23.07 -10.92
N CYS A 626 -12.39 23.58 -9.88
CA CYS A 626 -11.06 23.13 -9.46
C CYS A 626 -11.03 21.60 -9.24
N ASP A 627 -10.04 20.93 -9.82
CA ASP A 627 -9.79 19.47 -9.69
C ASP A 627 -9.85 18.96 -8.23
N ALA A 628 -9.56 19.82 -7.26
CA ALA A 628 -9.60 19.53 -5.83
C ALA A 628 -11.03 19.42 -5.25
N GLU A 629 -11.96 20.31 -5.63
CA GLU A 629 -13.37 20.24 -5.18
C GLU A 629 -14.08 18.98 -5.69
N ILE A 630 -13.58 18.49 -6.80
CA ILE A 630 -14.05 17.32 -7.50
C ILE A 630 -13.53 16.02 -6.85
N PHE A 631 -12.26 15.99 -6.48
CA PHE A 631 -11.62 14.87 -5.77
C PHE A 631 -12.32 14.58 -4.43
N ASP A 632 -12.80 15.65 -3.81
CA ASP A 632 -13.51 15.62 -2.54
C ASP A 632 -14.92 15.01 -2.63
N GLU A 633 -15.59 15.11 -3.78
CA GLU A 633 -16.90 14.48 -3.99
C GLU A 633 -16.76 12.97 -4.31
N LEU A 634 -15.66 12.65 -4.98
CA LEU A 634 -15.25 11.31 -5.38
C LEU A 634 -14.59 10.51 -4.24
N THR A 635 -14.36 11.10 -3.06
CA THR A 635 -13.75 10.40 -1.93
C THR A 635 -14.77 10.09 -0.82
N THR A 636 -14.66 8.91 -0.21
CA THR A 636 -15.40 8.55 1.01
C THR A 636 -14.89 9.43 2.16
N SER A 637 -15.64 9.52 3.27
CA SER A 637 -15.17 10.19 4.50
C SER A 637 -13.90 9.57 5.10
N ARG A 638 -13.42 8.45 4.52
CA ARG A 638 -12.20 7.73 4.89
C ARG A 638 -10.99 8.14 4.05
N GLY A 639 -11.17 8.89 2.95
CA GLY A 639 -10.11 9.31 2.03
C GLY A 639 -9.91 8.40 0.82
N GLU A 640 -10.78 7.40 0.62
CA GLU A 640 -10.74 6.43 -0.47
C GLU A 640 -11.62 6.89 -1.64
N LEU A 641 -11.26 6.61 -2.89
CA LEU A 641 -12.13 6.88 -4.04
C LEU A 641 -13.41 6.02 -3.96
N LYS A 642 -14.59 6.65 -4.06
CA LYS A 642 -15.91 6.00 -4.17
C LYS A 642 -15.96 5.21 -5.47
N VAL A 643 -15.64 3.93 -5.43
CA VAL A 643 -15.84 3.04 -6.56
C VAL A 643 -17.27 2.51 -6.47
N ARG A 644 -18.18 3.14 -7.25
CA ARG A 644 -19.51 2.57 -7.53
C ARG A 644 -19.36 1.55 -8.65
N THR A 645 -19.43 0.27 -8.30
CA THR A 645 -19.72 -0.81 -9.24
C THR A 645 -20.95 -1.54 -8.72
N VAL A 646 -22.13 -1.17 -9.23
CA VAL A 646 -23.38 -1.87 -8.94
C VAL A 646 -23.59 -2.94 -10.01
N SER A 647 -23.75 -4.18 -9.56
CA SER A 647 -24.34 -5.34 -10.25
C SER A 647 -23.52 -6.08 -11.34
N PHE A 648 -22.77 -7.10 -10.90
CA PHE A 648 -22.44 -8.31 -11.69
C PHE A 648 -23.28 -9.52 -11.25
N SER A 649 -24.55 -9.29 -10.85
CA SER A 649 -25.41 -10.37 -10.34
C SER A 649 -25.95 -11.30 -11.43
N GLU A 650 -25.98 -10.90 -12.71
CA GLU A 650 -26.63 -11.71 -13.77
C GLU A 650 -25.67 -12.62 -14.55
N GLU A 651 -24.37 -12.33 -14.61
CA GLU A 651 -23.40 -13.18 -15.34
C GLU A 651 -22.80 -14.33 -14.49
N LYS A 652 -23.01 -14.34 -13.17
CA LYS A 652 -22.46 -15.37 -12.27
C LYS A 652 -23.18 -16.73 -12.36
N ASN A 653 -24.31 -16.84 -13.05
CA ASN A 653 -25.07 -18.09 -13.19
C ASN A 653 -24.60 -19.02 -14.32
N THR A 654 -23.66 -18.62 -15.17
CA THR A 654 -23.36 -19.38 -16.41
C THR A 654 -21.91 -19.86 -16.57
N GLN A 655 -21.09 -19.87 -15.51
CA GLN A 655 -19.74 -20.44 -15.59
C GLN A 655 -19.50 -21.60 -14.63
N VAL A 656 -19.45 -22.78 -15.25
CA VAL A 656 -18.81 -24.06 -14.86
C VAL A 656 -19.66 -25.04 -14.03
N TYR A 657 -20.56 -25.75 -14.72
CA TYR A 657 -20.72 -27.20 -14.50
C TYR A 657 -19.61 -27.91 -15.28
N PRO A 658 -18.88 -28.89 -14.71
CA PRO A 658 -18.08 -29.81 -15.51
C PRO A 658 -19.04 -30.79 -16.22
N GLU A 659 -19.09 -30.74 -17.56
CA GLU A 659 -19.62 -31.83 -18.37
C GLU A 659 -18.79 -33.09 -18.09
N GLY A 660 -19.43 -34.11 -17.50
CA GLY A 660 -18.76 -35.36 -17.20
C GLY A 660 -19.48 -36.20 -16.15
N ALA A 661 -20.74 -36.58 -16.41
CA ALA A 661 -21.37 -37.70 -15.73
C ALA A 661 -22.28 -38.43 -16.72
N VAL A 662 -21.73 -39.52 -17.26
CA VAL A 662 -22.44 -40.57 -18.00
C VAL A 662 -23.51 -41.15 -17.07
N GLN A 663 -24.77 -41.16 -17.53
CA GLN A 663 -25.86 -41.93 -16.91
C GLN A 663 -25.60 -43.43 -17.11
N PRO A 664 -25.79 -44.29 -16.10
CA PRO A 664 -26.02 -45.70 -16.33
C PRO A 664 -27.53 -45.96 -16.51
N GLU A 665 -27.85 -46.72 -17.56
CA GLU A 665 -29.04 -47.57 -17.59
C GLU A 665 -28.98 -48.68 -16.53
#